data_AF-A0A397WA91-F1
#
_entry.id   AF-A0A397WA91-F1
#
_cell.length_a   1.000
_cell.length_b   1.000
_cell.length_c   1.000
_cell.angle_alpha   90.00
_cell.angle_beta   90.00
_cell.angle_gamma   90.00
#
_symmetry.space_group_name_H-M   'P 1'
#
loop_
_entity.id
_entity.type
_entity.pdbx_description
1 polymer ?
#
loop_
_entity_poly.entity_id
_entity_poly.type
_entity_poly.pdbx_seq_one_letter_code
_entity_poly.pdbx_strand_id
1 'polypeptide(L)'
;MGNVKDHSVIILSLSNMFFPTSVWITIIFTILSVFLYDVRAQSQLYQPFCGPPLNILTRLIMFIQLHFLITVPEFTEFWCRLYGDTVGVWMNGEYTIITCDAELVQQILGGINSKNFIMCIGNDHGLKELGMYQNAIVWNNDVSKWTLQKHIFQALNAHNKASMIAIKKTRQEINRIKISALKNNVLTVDILNAIRHITLAIILEVSLGIQLDSNKSQYLIDCILDYFKAWLFFLLKPRFIWPLFPLQFFHHRKSILKFREEIQNIVSILDPQSTIFLRQLHKNNLADEVIQSILEMVLANTDTISVSLYYTILLLTENKKIVNQLMDSSDDSFLEAVLQESIRLMPVELIIIRKSLDDCEISGVNIKARTNIPQRFIQNESSIALSVPMGHGPISCVGQHIAMVEMKTILFELFKEFIFTRMDETRPIIDTKTRWDIVQRPIIKEVLNLLPRKKIVFIGAQSVGKTTLANFIKSHMNGIMITEIARNLMEELNLNTNTMKILRNDPDKTFEFQATTIKIQCEKEDEIELEFAILDRCAFDSIVYAQNFCKKRWRELLDMKETNKCLERYRQKDRYIIFLIEPQKECLEADGIRTAPANYEEWISFSDSFKMALKEFNIEFNIINVLDINQRYSIVKNALFAHDT
;
A
#
# COMPACT_ATOMS: atom_id res chain seq x y z
N MET A 1 45.96 -9.14 55.49
CA MET A 1 45.46 -10.43 55.99
C MET A 1 44.11 -10.69 55.34
N GLY A 2 44.03 -11.76 54.54
CA GLY A 2 42.79 -12.42 54.08
C GLY A 2 42.03 -11.72 52.94
N ASN A 3 41.56 -12.41 51.90
CA ASN A 3 41.81 -13.77 51.43
C ASN A 3 41.28 -13.85 49.98
N VAL A 4 42.01 -14.57 49.14
CA VAL A 4 41.62 -14.96 47.78
C VAL A 4 40.49 -15.98 47.84
N LYS A 5 39.43 -15.82 47.02
CA LYS A 5 38.37 -16.79 46.58
C LYS A 5 37.22 -15.96 45.97
N ASP A 6 36.60 -16.18 44.81
CA ASP A 6 36.52 -17.32 43.89
C ASP A 6 36.08 -16.77 42.52
N HIS A 7 36.96 -16.77 41.51
CA HIS A 7 36.62 -16.56 40.09
C HIS A 7 36.20 -17.87 39.39
N SER A 8 35.94 -18.92 40.16
CA SER A 8 35.65 -20.28 39.71
C SER A 8 34.15 -20.57 39.49
N VAL A 9 33.24 -19.69 39.95
CA VAL A 9 31.79 -20.00 39.96
C VAL A 9 31.06 -19.64 38.66
N ILE A 10 31.60 -18.77 37.81
CA ILE A 10 30.93 -18.39 36.54
C ILE A 10 31.34 -19.32 35.38
N ILE A 11 32.52 -19.94 35.44
CA ILE A 11 32.99 -20.88 34.40
C ILE A 11 32.35 -22.28 34.57
N LEU A 12 31.87 -22.63 35.76
CA LEU A 12 31.25 -23.92 36.07
C LEU A 12 29.72 -23.98 35.86
N SER A 13 29.05 -22.89 35.47
CA SER A 13 27.62 -22.93 35.12
C SER A 13 27.34 -23.18 33.63
N LEU A 14 28.36 -23.14 32.77
CA LEU A 14 28.28 -23.54 31.35
C LEU A 14 28.69 -25.00 31.11
N SER A 15 29.36 -25.65 32.08
CA SER A 15 29.84 -27.04 31.95
C SER A 15 28.75 -28.09 32.18
N ASN A 16 27.54 -27.69 32.61
CA ASN A 16 26.43 -28.61 32.90
C ASN A 16 25.24 -28.49 31.93
N MET A 17 25.39 -27.83 30.78
CA MET A 17 24.53 -28.14 29.63
C MET A 17 25.10 -29.38 28.93
N PHE A 18 24.80 -30.56 29.47
CA PHE A 18 24.99 -31.82 28.74
C PHE A 18 24.01 -31.83 27.56
N PHE A 19 24.39 -31.13 26.49
CA PHE A 19 23.81 -31.41 25.19
C PHE A 19 24.08 -32.89 24.86
N PRO A 20 23.11 -33.63 24.28
CA PRO A 20 23.32 -35.00 23.85
C PRO A 20 24.60 -35.13 23.03
N THR A 21 25.31 -36.25 23.11
CA THR A 21 26.54 -36.50 22.32
C THR A 21 26.33 -36.23 20.82
N SER A 22 25.13 -36.49 20.30
CA SER A 22 24.72 -36.15 18.94
C SER A 22 24.77 -34.65 18.61
N VAL A 23 24.46 -33.77 19.56
CA VAL A 23 24.52 -32.32 19.38
C VAL A 23 25.97 -31.85 19.32
N TRP A 24 26.84 -32.34 20.21
CA TRP A 24 28.27 -32.03 20.17
C TRP A 24 28.94 -32.52 18.88
N ILE A 25 28.60 -33.72 18.42
CA ILE A 25 29.06 -34.26 17.14
C ILE A 25 28.61 -33.36 15.99
N THR A 26 27.36 -32.90 16.00
CA THR A 26 26.82 -31.99 14.96
C THR A 26 27.54 -30.65 14.97
N ILE A 27 27.81 -30.08 16.15
CA ILE A 27 28.55 -28.82 16.29
C ILE A 27 29.98 -28.97 15.77
N ILE A 28 30.71 -30.01 16.20
CA ILE A 28 32.09 -30.27 15.77
C ILE A 28 32.15 -30.51 14.25
N PHE A 29 31.25 -31.33 13.71
CA PHE A 29 31.18 -31.58 12.27
C PHE A 29 30.84 -30.31 11.48
N THR A 30 29.99 -29.44 12.03
CA THR A 30 29.68 -28.15 11.41
C THR A 30 30.90 -27.23 11.42
N ILE A 31 31.61 -27.10 12.55
CA ILE A 31 32.83 -26.30 12.63
C ILE A 31 33.88 -26.81 11.64
N LEU A 32 34.09 -28.14 11.57
CA LEU A 32 35.01 -28.76 10.62
C LEU A 32 34.56 -28.53 9.17
N SER A 33 33.26 -28.61 8.89
CA SER A 33 32.70 -28.34 7.56
C SER A 33 32.84 -26.89 7.15
N VAL A 34 32.63 -25.93 8.07
CA VAL A 34 32.88 -24.49 7.84
C VAL A 34 34.36 -24.27 7.53
N PHE A 35 35.26 -24.89 8.30
CA PHE A 35 36.70 -24.80 8.07
C PHE A 35 37.09 -25.38 6.70
N LEU A 36 36.60 -26.57 6.35
CA LEU A 36 36.87 -27.20 5.05
C LEU A 36 36.26 -26.42 3.88
N TYR A 37 35.07 -25.84 4.08
CA TYR A 37 34.41 -24.97 3.12
C TYR A 37 35.26 -23.72 2.84
N ASP A 38 35.85 -23.12 3.88
CA ASP A 38 36.70 -21.95 3.76
C ASP A 38 38.09 -22.26 3.18
N VAL A 39 38.65 -23.44 3.49
CA VAL A 39 39.95 -23.90 2.95
C VAL A 39 39.86 -24.27 1.46
N ARG A 40 38.80 -24.95 1.01
CA ARG A 40 38.59 -25.28 -0.42
C ARG A 40 38.50 -24.05 -1.32
N ALA A 41 38.18 -22.92 -0.73
CA ALA A 41 37.98 -21.64 -1.38
C ALA A 41 39.26 -20.81 -1.59
N GLN A 42 40.43 -21.29 -1.16
CA GLN A 42 41.71 -20.57 -1.31
C GLN A 42 42.25 -20.51 -2.75
N SER A 43 41.70 -21.26 -3.70
CA SER A 43 42.19 -21.25 -5.08
C SER A 43 41.74 -19.98 -5.81
N GLN A 44 42.64 -18.98 -5.84
CA GLN A 44 42.59 -17.68 -6.55
C GLN A 44 41.85 -16.53 -5.84
N LEU A 45 42.48 -15.98 -4.79
CA LEU A 45 42.11 -14.67 -4.24
C LEU A 45 42.73 -13.55 -5.07
N TYR A 46 42.05 -13.13 -6.14
CA TYR A 46 42.28 -11.84 -6.78
C TYR A 46 41.25 -10.85 -6.21
N GLN A 47 41.71 -9.84 -5.45
CA GLN A 47 40.86 -8.77 -4.91
C GLN A 47 41.10 -7.48 -5.71
N PRO A 48 40.31 -7.22 -6.77
CA PRO A 48 40.46 -6.00 -7.55
C PRO A 48 39.91 -4.74 -6.87
N PHE A 49 39.09 -4.88 -5.82
CA PHE A 49 38.43 -3.78 -5.13
C PHE A 49 38.87 -3.68 -3.66
N CYS A 50 38.75 -2.49 -3.08
CA CYS A 50 39.00 -2.27 -1.66
C CYS A 50 38.12 -3.20 -0.81
N GLY A 51 38.64 -3.63 0.34
CA GLY A 51 37.90 -4.51 1.22
C GLY A 51 38.75 -5.06 2.36
N PRO A 52 38.10 -5.79 3.29
CA PRO A 52 38.80 -6.43 4.38
C PRO A 52 39.74 -7.53 3.87
N PRO A 53 40.81 -7.86 4.62
CA PRO A 53 41.70 -8.95 4.26
C PRO A 53 40.95 -10.28 4.30
N LEU A 54 40.88 -11.01 3.19
CA LEU A 54 40.14 -12.28 3.09
C LEU A 54 40.93 -13.49 3.61
N ASN A 55 41.51 -13.33 4.80
CA ASN A 55 42.10 -14.43 5.56
C ASN A 55 41.01 -15.31 6.19
N ILE A 56 41.38 -16.51 6.64
CA ILE A 56 40.46 -17.51 7.20
C ILE A 56 39.59 -16.93 8.34
N LEU A 57 40.19 -16.13 9.23
CA LEU A 57 39.46 -15.55 10.36
C LEU A 57 38.38 -14.57 9.89
N THR A 58 38.70 -13.71 8.94
CA THR A 58 37.78 -12.70 8.42
C THR A 58 36.65 -13.35 7.62
N ARG A 59 36.95 -14.37 6.83
CA ARG A 59 35.94 -15.15 6.10
C ARG A 59 35.01 -15.90 7.05
N LEU A 60 35.54 -16.43 8.16
CA LEU A 60 34.72 -17.04 9.21
C LEU A 60 33.80 -16.01 9.87
N ILE A 61 34.28 -14.79 10.15
CA ILE A 61 33.45 -13.70 10.68
C ILE A 61 32.33 -13.36 9.70
N MET A 62 32.64 -13.18 8.41
CA MET A 62 31.64 -12.92 7.38
C MET A 62 30.61 -14.05 7.27
N PHE A 63 31.07 -15.30 7.35
CA PHE A 63 30.20 -16.48 7.36
C PHE A 63 29.25 -16.44 8.56
N ILE A 64 29.74 -16.14 9.77
CA ILE A 64 28.92 -16.04 10.97
C ILE A 64 27.92 -14.90 10.85
N GLN A 65 28.37 -13.72 10.40
CA GLN A 65 27.52 -12.55 10.17
C GLN A 65 26.35 -12.90 9.24
N LEU A 66 26.64 -13.40 8.05
CA LEU A 66 25.65 -13.67 7.01
C LEU A 66 24.65 -14.77 7.38
N HIS A 67 25.09 -15.82 8.07
CA HIS A 67 24.24 -17.00 8.30
C HIS A 67 23.54 -17.02 9.66
N PHE A 68 23.99 -16.22 10.63
CA PHE A 68 23.50 -16.27 12.01
C PHE A 68 23.13 -14.92 12.62
N LEU A 69 23.71 -13.79 12.18
CA LEU A 69 23.57 -12.51 12.90
C LEU A 69 22.74 -11.48 12.15
N ILE A 70 22.98 -11.31 10.85
CA ILE A 70 22.43 -10.22 10.04
C ILE A 70 21.93 -10.71 8.68
N THR A 71 21.07 -9.92 8.05
CA THR A 71 20.49 -10.17 6.72
C THR A 71 21.43 -9.73 5.60
N VAL A 72 21.14 -10.09 4.34
CA VAL A 72 21.96 -9.67 3.19
C VAL A 72 21.97 -8.14 3.03
N PRO A 73 20.83 -7.42 3.14
CA PRO A 73 20.81 -5.94 3.21
C PRO A 73 21.72 -5.36 4.28
N GLU A 74 21.62 -5.85 5.51
CA GLU A 74 22.44 -5.36 6.62
C GLU A 74 23.93 -5.68 6.43
N PHE A 75 24.25 -6.87 5.90
CA PHE A 75 25.61 -7.27 5.58
C PHE A 75 26.24 -6.37 4.52
N THR A 76 25.52 -6.10 3.43
CA THR A 76 26.01 -5.21 2.36
C THR A 76 26.18 -3.79 2.85
N GLU A 77 25.22 -3.26 3.60
CA GLU A 77 25.30 -1.92 4.19
C GLU A 77 26.50 -1.78 5.15
N PHE A 78 26.72 -2.78 6.00
CA PHE A 78 27.83 -2.79 6.95
C PHE A 78 29.19 -2.68 6.25
N TRP A 79 29.43 -3.49 5.22
CA TRP A 79 30.73 -3.49 4.53
C TRP A 79 30.92 -2.27 3.62
N CYS A 80 29.88 -1.81 2.91
CA CYS A 80 29.95 -0.57 2.12
C CYS A 80 30.24 0.65 3.00
N ARG A 81 29.61 0.76 4.19
CA ARG A 81 29.88 1.86 5.12
C ARG A 81 31.32 1.90 5.61
N LEU A 82 31.98 0.75 5.71
CA LEU A 82 33.35 0.66 6.23
C LEU A 82 34.43 0.89 5.16
N TYR A 83 34.19 0.44 3.93
CA TYR A 83 35.23 0.39 2.89
C TYR A 83 34.91 1.24 1.66
N GLY A 84 33.75 1.88 1.61
CA GLY A 84 33.30 2.74 0.51
C GLY A 84 32.26 2.06 -0.39
N ASP A 85 31.90 2.75 -1.48
CA ASP A 85 30.74 2.38 -2.30
C ASP A 85 30.89 1.06 -3.06
N THR A 86 32.12 0.58 -3.27
CA THR A 86 32.37 -0.75 -3.87
C THR A 86 33.38 -1.51 -3.03
N VAL A 87 32.99 -2.70 -2.56
CA VAL A 87 33.77 -3.51 -1.61
C VAL A 87 33.87 -4.97 -2.05
N GLY A 88 35.08 -5.53 -1.98
CA GLY A 88 35.34 -6.95 -2.16
C GLY A 88 35.20 -7.73 -0.86
N VAL A 89 34.24 -8.65 -0.79
CA VAL A 89 33.95 -9.48 0.39
C VAL A 89 33.93 -10.97 0.07
N TRP A 90 33.78 -11.77 1.13
CA TRP A 90 33.55 -13.20 1.03
C TRP A 90 32.12 -13.56 1.39
N MET A 91 31.37 -14.09 0.43
CA MET A 91 29.96 -14.43 0.60
C MET A 91 29.69 -15.79 0.00
N ASN A 92 29.10 -16.70 0.80
CA ASN A 92 28.72 -18.04 0.38
C ASN A 92 29.83 -18.80 -0.39
N GLY A 93 31.07 -18.74 0.12
CA GLY A 93 32.18 -19.55 -0.38
C GLY A 93 32.81 -19.06 -1.68
N GLU A 94 32.44 -17.84 -2.12
CA GLU A 94 32.98 -17.21 -3.32
C GLU A 94 33.34 -15.75 -3.04
N TYR A 95 34.31 -15.23 -3.80
CA TYR A 95 34.60 -13.79 -3.80
C TYR A 95 33.41 -13.03 -4.40
N THR A 96 33.00 -11.97 -3.72
CA THR A 96 31.80 -11.21 -4.04
C THR A 96 32.10 -9.72 -3.98
N ILE A 97 31.73 -8.99 -5.02
CA ILE A 97 31.84 -7.53 -5.09
C ILE A 97 30.49 -6.93 -4.72
N ILE A 98 30.40 -6.22 -3.61
CA ILE A 98 29.20 -5.47 -3.27
C ILE A 98 29.40 -4.04 -3.78
N THR A 99 28.40 -3.48 -4.46
CA THR A 99 28.47 -2.09 -4.92
C THR A 99 27.17 -1.33 -4.72
N CYS A 100 27.29 -0.07 -4.29
CA CYS A 100 26.25 0.95 -4.34
C CYS A 100 26.66 2.15 -5.20
N ASP A 101 27.76 2.02 -5.98
CA ASP A 101 28.18 3.00 -6.97
C ASP A 101 27.20 2.97 -8.15
N ALA A 102 26.48 4.08 -8.33
CA ALA A 102 25.42 4.16 -9.32
C ALA A 102 25.91 4.02 -10.78
N GLU A 103 27.12 4.50 -11.10
CA GLU A 103 27.68 4.36 -12.45
C GLU A 103 28.05 2.90 -12.72
N LEU A 104 28.68 2.24 -11.75
CA LEU A 104 29.03 0.82 -11.86
C LEU A 104 27.77 -0.06 -11.98
N VAL A 105 26.74 0.23 -11.19
CA VAL A 105 25.43 -0.45 -11.27
C VAL A 105 24.82 -0.27 -12.66
N GLN A 106 24.85 0.94 -13.23
CA GLN A 106 24.31 1.21 -14.57
C GLN A 106 25.08 0.44 -15.65
N GLN A 107 26.40 0.35 -15.57
CA GLN A 107 27.21 -0.42 -16.52
C GLN A 107 26.93 -1.93 -16.44
N ILE A 108 26.70 -2.47 -15.23
CA ILE A 108 26.37 -3.88 -15.04
C ILE A 108 24.96 -4.20 -15.56
N LEU A 109 23.97 -3.37 -15.25
CA LEU A 109 22.58 -3.64 -15.61
C LEU A 109 22.24 -3.26 -17.05
N GLY A 110 22.82 -2.17 -17.55
CA GLY A 110 22.48 -1.55 -18.84
C GLY A 110 23.61 -1.40 -19.83
N GLY A 111 24.87 -1.61 -19.41
CA GLY A 111 26.03 -1.37 -20.24
C GLY A 111 26.26 -2.46 -21.31
N ILE A 112 27.33 -2.27 -22.08
CA ILE A 112 27.74 -3.15 -23.19
C ILE A 112 27.91 -4.61 -22.71
N ASN A 113 28.42 -4.79 -21.49
CA ASN A 113 28.69 -6.10 -20.89
C ASN A 113 27.49 -6.67 -20.10
N SER A 114 26.30 -6.04 -20.12
CA SER A 114 25.16 -6.45 -19.29
C SER A 114 24.70 -7.91 -19.50
N LYS A 115 24.86 -8.46 -20.71
CA LYS A 115 24.59 -9.88 -20.99
C LYS A 115 25.50 -10.84 -20.20
N ASN A 116 26.66 -10.37 -19.76
CA ASN A 116 27.59 -11.14 -18.94
C ASN A 116 27.06 -11.36 -17.51
N PHE A 117 26.06 -10.59 -17.07
CA PHE A 117 25.57 -10.57 -15.68
C PHE A 117 24.16 -11.13 -15.52
N ILE A 118 23.67 -11.92 -16.46
CA ILE A 118 22.29 -12.46 -16.40
C ILE A 118 22.11 -13.56 -15.34
N MET A 119 23.19 -14.19 -14.87
CA MET A 119 23.13 -15.22 -13.83
C MET A 119 22.94 -14.65 -12.44
N CYS A 120 22.37 -15.46 -11.55
CA CYS A 120 22.19 -15.15 -10.14
C CYS A 120 23.03 -16.09 -9.26
N ILE A 121 23.28 -15.70 -8.01
CA ILE A 121 23.96 -16.55 -7.01
C ILE A 121 22.97 -17.56 -6.42
N GLY A 122 23.38 -18.78 -6.08
CA GLY A 122 22.54 -19.61 -5.22
C GLY A 122 23.20 -20.88 -4.76
N ASN A 123 22.81 -21.37 -3.59
CA ASN A 123 23.11 -22.73 -3.16
C ASN A 123 22.30 -23.71 -4.00
N ASP A 124 22.94 -24.48 -4.89
CA ASP A 124 22.29 -25.49 -5.73
C ASP A 124 21.36 -26.44 -4.97
N HIS A 125 21.76 -26.86 -3.75
CA HIS A 125 20.91 -27.71 -2.92
C HIS A 125 19.67 -26.98 -2.45
N GLY A 126 19.80 -25.70 -2.09
CA GLY A 126 18.68 -24.85 -1.70
C GLY A 126 17.74 -24.55 -2.86
N LEU A 127 18.28 -24.20 -4.02
CA LEU A 127 17.50 -23.98 -5.24
C LEU A 127 16.72 -25.23 -5.67
N LYS A 128 17.28 -26.43 -5.43
CA LYS A 128 16.57 -27.70 -5.67
C LYS A 128 15.41 -27.90 -4.70
N GLU A 129 15.58 -27.60 -3.41
CA GLU A 129 14.47 -27.64 -2.44
C GLU A 129 13.35 -26.66 -2.81
N LEU A 130 13.71 -25.48 -3.33
CA LEU A 130 12.75 -24.46 -3.78
C LEU A 130 12.08 -24.78 -5.11
N GLY A 131 12.67 -25.67 -5.92
CA GLY A 131 12.24 -25.95 -7.29
C GLY A 131 12.72 -24.93 -8.33
N MET A 132 13.61 -24.01 -7.94
CA MET A 132 14.16 -22.92 -8.77
C MET A 132 15.49 -23.28 -9.45
N TYR A 133 16.06 -24.46 -9.17
CA TYR A 133 17.31 -24.91 -9.79
C TYR A 133 17.08 -25.24 -11.27
N GLN A 134 17.70 -24.46 -12.16
CA GLN A 134 17.61 -24.62 -13.62
C GLN A 134 16.16 -24.64 -14.15
N ASN A 135 15.25 -23.93 -13.48
CA ASN A 135 13.83 -23.95 -13.73
C ASN A 135 13.23 -22.55 -13.59
N ALA A 136 12.20 -22.25 -14.38
CA ALA A 136 11.55 -20.94 -14.49
C ALA A 136 12.55 -19.78 -14.67
N ILE A 137 12.42 -18.65 -13.97
CA ILE A 137 13.20 -17.43 -14.31
C ILE A 137 13.96 -16.78 -13.14
N VAL A 138 13.47 -16.88 -11.90
CA VAL A 138 14.00 -16.02 -10.81
C VAL A 138 15.46 -16.39 -10.45
N TRP A 139 15.77 -17.68 -10.30
CA TRP A 139 17.13 -18.18 -10.05
C TRP A 139 17.59 -19.21 -11.08
N ASN A 140 17.02 -19.16 -12.29
CA ASN A 140 17.39 -20.08 -13.35
C ASN A 140 18.73 -19.67 -13.95
N ASN A 141 19.76 -20.44 -13.61
CA ASN A 141 21.12 -20.25 -14.07
C ASN A 141 21.45 -21.02 -15.38
N ASP A 142 20.50 -21.72 -15.98
CA ASP A 142 20.61 -22.22 -17.35
C ASP A 142 20.25 -21.09 -18.32
N VAL A 143 21.27 -20.43 -18.90
CA VAL A 143 21.12 -19.25 -19.76
C VAL A 143 20.17 -19.49 -20.94
N SER A 144 20.23 -20.67 -21.55
CA SER A 144 19.41 -21.00 -22.72
C SER A 144 17.93 -21.14 -22.32
N LYS A 145 17.65 -21.88 -21.25
CA LYS A 145 16.29 -22.03 -20.72
C LYS A 145 15.74 -20.73 -20.16
N TRP A 146 16.54 -20.00 -19.39
CA TRP A 146 16.17 -18.71 -18.82
C TRP A 146 15.80 -17.72 -19.91
N THR A 147 16.58 -17.64 -20.99
CA THR A 147 16.29 -16.74 -22.12
C THR A 147 14.93 -17.08 -22.73
N LEU A 148 14.65 -18.36 -23.01
CA LEU A 148 13.37 -18.79 -23.54
C LEU A 148 12.20 -18.47 -22.59
N GLN A 149 12.32 -18.86 -21.32
CA GLN A 149 11.26 -18.65 -20.32
C GLN A 149 11.02 -17.16 -20.05
N LYS A 150 12.07 -16.34 -20.03
CA LYS A 150 11.95 -14.88 -19.91
C LYS A 150 11.07 -14.29 -21.02
N HIS A 151 11.28 -14.70 -22.27
CA HIS A 151 10.43 -14.22 -23.38
C HIS A 151 8.96 -14.62 -23.20
N ILE A 152 8.70 -15.82 -22.65
CA ILE A 152 7.34 -16.29 -22.35
C ILE A 152 6.68 -15.42 -21.26
N PHE A 153 7.42 -15.12 -20.18
CA PHE A 153 6.93 -14.23 -19.12
C PHE A 153 6.67 -12.80 -19.64
N GLN A 154 7.52 -12.30 -20.53
CA GLN A 154 7.34 -10.99 -21.17
C GLN A 154 6.20 -10.95 -22.19
N ALA A 155 5.80 -12.10 -22.75
CA ALA A 155 4.72 -12.20 -23.71
C ALA A 155 3.32 -11.94 -23.12
N LEU A 156 3.22 -11.70 -21.79
CA LEU A 156 2.06 -11.12 -21.13
C LEU A 156 1.85 -9.65 -21.54
N ASN A 157 1.66 -9.37 -22.83
CA ASN A 157 1.23 -8.06 -23.33
C ASN A 157 -0.28 -7.87 -23.05
N ALA A 158 -0.62 -7.69 -21.78
CA ALA A 158 -1.99 -7.68 -21.29
C ALA A 158 -2.40 -6.34 -20.66
N HIS A 159 -1.73 -5.22 -20.96
CA HIS A 159 -1.95 -3.93 -20.27
C HIS A 159 -3.43 -3.53 -20.14
N ASN A 160 -4.18 -3.52 -21.25
CA ASN A 160 -5.60 -3.16 -21.23
C ASN A 160 -6.44 -4.16 -20.41
N LYS A 161 -6.16 -5.46 -20.55
CA LYS A 161 -6.84 -6.51 -19.80
C LYS A 161 -6.54 -6.40 -18.29
N ALA A 162 -5.28 -6.16 -17.94
CA ALA A 162 -4.81 -5.98 -16.57
C ALA A 162 -5.45 -4.76 -15.90
N SER A 163 -5.49 -3.61 -16.59
CA SER A 163 -6.17 -2.40 -16.10
C SER A 163 -7.65 -2.66 -15.82
N MET A 164 -8.40 -3.22 -16.78
CA MET A 164 -9.82 -3.52 -16.60
C MET A 164 -10.09 -4.49 -15.43
N ILE A 165 -9.28 -5.54 -15.32
CA ILE A 165 -9.39 -6.50 -14.21
C ILE A 165 -9.01 -5.83 -12.89
N ALA A 166 -7.96 -5.01 -12.86
CA ALA A 166 -7.54 -4.28 -11.66
C ALA A 166 -8.62 -3.33 -11.16
N ILE A 167 -9.30 -2.58 -12.05
CA ILE A 167 -10.46 -1.76 -11.68
C ILE A 167 -11.55 -2.63 -11.03
N LYS A 168 -11.93 -3.73 -11.70
CA LYS A 168 -12.98 -4.64 -11.22
C LYS A 168 -12.63 -5.23 -9.84
N LYS A 169 -11.42 -5.75 -9.66
CA LYS A 169 -10.99 -6.37 -8.39
C LYS A 169 -10.85 -5.35 -7.27
N THR A 170 -10.32 -4.17 -7.57
CA THR A 170 -10.18 -3.09 -6.57
C THR A 170 -11.56 -2.63 -6.09
N ARG A 171 -12.53 -2.42 -7.00
CA ARG A 171 -13.91 -2.07 -6.63
C ARG A 171 -14.61 -3.15 -5.81
N GLN A 172 -14.36 -4.43 -6.12
CA GLN A 172 -14.88 -5.55 -5.33
C GLN A 172 -14.35 -5.50 -3.88
N GLU A 173 -13.06 -5.23 -3.69
CA GLU A 173 -12.47 -5.13 -2.36
C GLU A 173 -12.89 -3.85 -1.62
N ILE A 174 -13.02 -2.71 -2.32
CA ILE A 174 -13.63 -1.48 -1.77
C ILE A 174 -15.03 -1.77 -1.22
N ASN A 175 -15.85 -2.50 -1.98
CA ASN A 175 -17.19 -2.89 -1.54
C ASN A 175 -17.15 -3.78 -0.29
N ARG A 176 -16.23 -4.74 -0.23
CA ARG A 176 -16.02 -5.58 0.96
C ARG A 176 -15.63 -4.73 2.18
N ILE A 177 -14.76 -3.74 1.99
CA ILE A 177 -14.34 -2.79 3.04
C ILE A 177 -15.56 -1.98 3.53
N LYS A 178 -16.37 -1.43 2.62
CA LYS A 178 -17.61 -0.70 2.95
C LYS A 178 -18.59 -1.55 3.76
N ILE A 179 -18.79 -2.82 3.39
CA ILE A 179 -19.67 -3.76 4.12
C ILE A 179 -19.10 -4.07 5.52
N SER A 180 -17.80 -4.32 5.63
CA SER A 180 -17.13 -4.58 6.92
C SER A 180 -17.26 -3.38 7.87
N ALA A 181 -17.06 -2.17 7.34
CA ALA A 181 -17.25 -0.91 8.03
C ALA A 181 -18.69 -0.73 8.56
N LEU A 182 -19.69 -1.07 7.75
CA LEU A 182 -21.10 -1.05 8.16
C LEU A 182 -21.35 -1.98 9.34
N LYS A 183 -20.79 -3.19 9.33
CA LYS A 183 -20.96 -4.20 10.38
C LYS A 183 -20.25 -3.86 11.69
N ASN A 184 -19.02 -3.37 11.64
CA ASN A 184 -18.14 -3.27 12.81
C ASN A 184 -18.17 -1.89 13.50
N ASN A 185 -18.88 -0.90 12.97
CA ASN A 185 -18.90 0.49 13.47
C ASN A 185 -17.52 1.18 13.56
N VAL A 186 -16.52 0.62 12.90
CA VAL A 186 -15.15 1.16 12.84
C VAL A 186 -14.68 1.13 11.39
N LEU A 187 -14.14 2.25 10.89
CA LEU A 187 -13.65 2.39 9.52
C LEU A 187 -12.14 2.11 9.44
N THR A 188 -11.73 0.89 9.77
CA THR A 188 -10.32 0.50 9.75
C THR A 188 -10.06 -0.60 8.74
N VAL A 189 -8.87 -0.61 8.13
CA VAL A 189 -8.46 -1.64 7.18
C VAL A 189 -7.00 -2.07 7.38
N ASP A 190 -6.73 -3.38 7.30
CA ASP A 190 -5.40 -3.91 7.01
C ASP A 190 -5.18 -3.75 5.50
N ILE A 191 -4.68 -2.58 5.10
CA ILE A 191 -4.56 -2.21 3.68
C ILE A 191 -3.58 -3.12 2.94
N LEU A 192 -2.54 -3.60 3.62
CA LEU A 192 -1.59 -4.55 3.02
C LEU A 192 -2.28 -5.87 2.69
N ASN A 193 -3.10 -6.40 3.59
CA ASN A 193 -3.86 -7.62 3.29
C ASN A 193 -4.88 -7.39 2.17
N ALA A 194 -5.60 -6.27 2.18
CA ALA A 194 -6.54 -5.93 1.11
C ALA A 194 -5.85 -5.89 -0.26
N ILE A 195 -4.68 -5.26 -0.38
CA ILE A 195 -3.94 -5.19 -1.64
C ILE A 195 -3.39 -6.57 -2.05
N ARG A 196 -2.99 -7.44 -1.11
CA ARG A 196 -2.61 -8.83 -1.43
C ARG A 196 -3.77 -9.60 -2.06
N HIS A 197 -4.99 -9.45 -1.55
CA HIS A 197 -6.18 -10.05 -2.15
C HIS A 197 -6.43 -9.52 -3.56
N ILE A 198 -6.29 -8.20 -3.77
CA ILE A 198 -6.48 -7.57 -5.08
C ILE A 198 -5.44 -8.09 -6.09
N THR A 199 -4.15 -7.98 -5.77
CA THR A 199 -3.03 -8.37 -6.65
C THR A 199 -3.04 -9.86 -7.00
N LEU A 200 -3.29 -10.73 -6.01
CA LEU A 200 -3.45 -12.16 -6.24
C LEU A 200 -4.61 -12.45 -7.23
N ALA A 201 -5.77 -11.81 -7.02
CA ALA A 201 -6.91 -11.99 -7.90
C ALA A 201 -6.65 -11.48 -9.32
N ILE A 202 -5.90 -10.37 -9.47
CA ILE A 202 -5.52 -9.83 -10.77
C ILE A 202 -4.59 -10.80 -11.50
N ILE A 203 -3.48 -11.22 -10.88
CA ILE A 203 -2.49 -12.05 -11.57
C ILE A 203 -3.08 -13.39 -11.99
N LEU A 204 -3.93 -14.00 -11.17
CA LEU A 204 -4.62 -15.25 -11.52
C LEU A 204 -5.58 -15.09 -12.71
N GLU A 205 -6.35 -14.01 -12.76
CA GLU A 205 -7.31 -13.79 -13.87
C GLU A 205 -6.60 -13.32 -15.16
N VAL A 206 -5.56 -12.50 -15.03
CA VAL A 206 -4.76 -12.01 -16.17
C VAL A 206 -3.94 -13.15 -16.77
N SER A 207 -3.15 -13.84 -15.95
CA SER A 207 -2.16 -14.83 -16.42
C SER A 207 -2.73 -16.24 -16.59
N LEU A 208 -3.73 -16.63 -15.79
CA LEU A 208 -4.29 -17.98 -15.80
C LEU A 208 -5.78 -18.05 -16.19
N GLY A 209 -6.49 -16.91 -16.25
CA GLY A 209 -7.92 -16.89 -16.55
C GLY A 209 -8.82 -17.40 -15.41
N ILE A 210 -8.31 -17.49 -14.18
CA ILE A 210 -9.05 -18.02 -13.02
C ILE A 210 -9.62 -16.88 -12.18
N GLN A 211 -10.88 -17.03 -11.77
CA GLN A 211 -11.49 -16.21 -10.72
C GLN A 211 -11.46 -16.97 -9.39
N LEU A 212 -10.82 -16.38 -8.39
CA LEU A 212 -10.64 -17.01 -7.08
C LEU A 212 -11.70 -16.53 -6.07
N ASP A 213 -12.15 -17.43 -5.20
CA ASP A 213 -12.99 -17.08 -4.04
C ASP A 213 -12.14 -16.46 -2.91
N SER A 214 -12.75 -15.56 -2.16
CA SER A 214 -12.19 -14.84 -1.01
C SER A 214 -11.54 -15.74 0.05
N ASN A 215 -12.17 -16.87 0.39
CA ASN A 215 -11.63 -17.81 1.40
C ASN A 215 -10.38 -18.54 0.90
N LYS A 216 -10.40 -18.97 -0.37
CA LYS A 216 -9.23 -19.57 -1.01
C LYS A 216 -8.09 -18.56 -1.17
N SER A 217 -8.42 -17.29 -1.36
CA SER A 217 -7.43 -16.22 -1.54
C SER A 217 -6.56 -16.04 -0.30
N GLN A 218 -7.16 -16.01 0.90
CA GLN A 218 -6.38 -15.84 2.14
C GLN A 218 -5.42 -17.00 2.35
N TYR A 219 -5.89 -18.23 2.16
CA TYR A 219 -5.07 -19.43 2.31
C TYR A 219 -3.89 -19.46 1.33
N LEU A 220 -4.12 -19.06 0.07
CA LEU A 220 -3.05 -18.97 -0.94
C LEU A 220 -2.04 -17.87 -0.61
N ILE A 221 -2.49 -16.72 -0.11
CA ILE A 221 -1.62 -15.64 0.41
C ILE A 221 -0.74 -16.17 1.55
N ASP A 222 -1.29 -16.92 2.50
CA ASP A 222 -0.52 -17.48 3.61
C ASP A 222 0.56 -18.45 3.10
N CYS A 223 0.23 -19.28 2.10
CA CYS A 223 1.19 -20.16 1.43
C CYS A 223 2.33 -19.38 0.73
N ILE A 224 2.01 -18.30 0.03
CA ILE A 224 2.97 -17.38 -0.61
C ILE A 224 3.92 -16.80 0.45
N LEU A 225 3.38 -16.27 1.55
CA LEU A 225 4.17 -15.67 2.62
C LEU A 225 5.11 -16.66 3.29
N ASP A 226 4.65 -17.89 3.53
CA ASP A 226 5.46 -18.96 4.11
C ASP A 226 6.51 -19.49 3.13
N TYR A 227 6.22 -19.51 1.82
CA TYR A 227 7.21 -19.82 0.78
C TYR A 227 8.35 -18.80 0.77
N PHE A 228 8.06 -17.49 0.85
CA PHE A 228 9.11 -16.46 0.95
C PHE A 228 10.02 -16.64 2.17
N LYS A 229 9.46 -17.04 3.33
CA LYS A 229 10.28 -17.33 4.52
C LYS A 229 11.21 -18.53 4.27
N ALA A 230 10.70 -19.57 3.60
CA ALA A 230 11.47 -20.75 3.22
C ALA A 230 12.57 -20.41 2.19
N TRP A 231 12.26 -19.55 1.23
CA TRP A 231 13.18 -19.13 0.18
C TRP A 231 14.45 -18.50 0.76
N LEU A 232 14.35 -17.56 1.70
CA LEU A 232 15.53 -16.97 2.35
C LEU A 232 16.42 -18.03 3.02
N PHE A 233 15.80 -18.96 3.75
CA PHE A 233 16.51 -20.02 4.46
C PHE A 233 17.31 -20.88 3.48
N PHE A 234 16.68 -21.37 2.41
CA PHE A 234 17.31 -22.29 1.47
C PHE A 234 18.30 -21.60 0.52
N LEU A 235 18.03 -20.36 0.11
CA LEU A 235 18.91 -19.61 -0.79
C LEU A 235 20.28 -19.38 -0.17
N LEU A 236 20.31 -18.96 1.10
CA LEU A 236 21.53 -18.50 1.76
C LEU A 236 22.22 -19.59 2.58
N LYS A 237 21.49 -20.48 3.28
CA LYS A 237 22.13 -21.43 4.20
C LYS A 237 22.73 -22.62 3.43
N PRO A 238 24.04 -22.90 3.55
CA PRO A 238 24.65 -24.09 2.97
C PRO A 238 24.04 -25.36 3.54
N ARG A 239 24.02 -26.43 2.73
CA ARG A 239 23.42 -27.72 3.11
C ARG A 239 23.96 -28.29 4.42
N PHE A 240 25.26 -28.10 4.69
CA PHE A 240 25.92 -28.67 5.86
C PHE A 240 25.50 -28.01 7.19
N ILE A 241 24.92 -26.80 7.18
CA ILE A 241 24.41 -26.15 8.41
C ILE A 241 22.92 -26.37 8.64
N TRP A 242 22.17 -26.94 7.70
CA TRP A 242 20.74 -27.25 7.89
C TRP A 242 20.45 -28.11 9.13
N PRO A 243 21.29 -29.10 9.51
CA PRO A 243 21.08 -29.86 10.74
C PRO A 243 21.12 -29.03 12.02
N LEU A 244 21.68 -27.83 12.01
CA LEU A 244 21.62 -26.90 13.15
C LEU A 244 20.22 -26.27 13.32
N PHE A 245 19.37 -26.33 12.29
CA PHE A 245 18.06 -25.72 12.25
C PHE A 245 16.96 -26.74 11.87
N PRO A 246 16.86 -27.89 12.56
CA PRO A 246 16.02 -29.00 12.11
C PRO A 246 14.53 -28.61 12.03
N LEU A 247 14.01 -27.90 13.04
CA LEU A 247 12.62 -27.44 13.06
C LEU A 247 12.32 -26.46 11.92
N GLN A 248 13.20 -25.49 11.67
CA GLN A 248 13.05 -24.53 10.58
C GLN A 248 13.12 -25.24 9.22
N PHE A 249 14.08 -26.14 9.03
CA PHE A 249 14.21 -26.93 7.80
C PHE A 249 12.92 -27.71 7.48
N PHE A 250 12.39 -28.47 8.45
CA PHE A 250 11.14 -29.22 8.24
C PHE A 250 9.94 -28.31 7.99
N HIS A 251 9.83 -27.21 8.72
CA HIS A 251 8.75 -26.25 8.54
C HIS A 251 8.79 -25.61 7.15
N HIS A 252 9.95 -25.09 6.75
CA HIS A 252 10.15 -24.47 5.45
C HIS A 252 9.92 -25.43 4.28
N ARG A 253 10.41 -26.67 4.39
CA ARG A 253 10.15 -27.70 3.38
C ARG A 253 8.65 -28.02 3.27
N LYS A 254 7.94 -28.10 4.40
CA LYS A 254 6.48 -28.27 4.40
C LYS A 254 5.78 -27.11 3.72
N SER A 255 6.19 -25.87 3.98
CA SER A 255 5.62 -24.67 3.34
C SER A 255 5.82 -24.67 1.83
N ILE A 256 7.00 -25.08 1.35
CA ILE A 256 7.29 -25.23 -0.09
C ILE A 256 6.37 -26.26 -0.72
N LEU A 257 6.26 -27.45 -0.12
CA LEU A 257 5.44 -28.53 -0.64
C LEU A 257 3.96 -28.15 -0.69
N LYS A 258 3.44 -27.51 0.36
CA LYS A 258 2.07 -26.99 0.40
C LYS A 258 1.78 -26.03 -0.75
N PHE A 259 2.61 -25.00 -0.92
CA PHE A 259 2.35 -24.02 -1.98
C PHE A 259 2.45 -24.66 -3.38
N ARG A 260 3.42 -25.56 -3.59
CA ARG A 260 3.54 -26.33 -4.83
C ARG A 260 2.30 -27.19 -5.10
N GLU A 261 1.76 -27.86 -4.09
CA GLU A 261 0.54 -28.67 -4.19
C GLU A 261 -0.68 -27.81 -4.58
N GLU A 262 -0.81 -26.61 -4.00
CA GLU A 262 -1.89 -25.68 -4.40
C GLU A 262 -1.75 -25.20 -5.84
N ILE A 263 -0.53 -24.89 -6.29
CA ILE A 263 -0.30 -24.56 -7.70
C ILE A 263 -0.58 -25.76 -8.61
N GLN A 264 -0.23 -26.98 -8.19
CA GLN A 264 -0.57 -28.20 -8.95
C GLN A 264 -2.09 -28.39 -9.08
N ASN A 265 -2.83 -28.17 -8.00
CA ASN A 265 -4.29 -28.22 -8.01
C ASN A 265 -4.87 -27.18 -8.98
N ILE A 266 -4.34 -25.95 -8.98
CA ILE A 266 -4.69 -24.91 -9.96
C ILE A 266 -4.37 -25.39 -11.39
N VAL A 267 -3.18 -25.93 -11.64
CA VAL A 267 -2.77 -26.39 -12.98
C VAL A 267 -3.67 -27.50 -13.50
N SER A 268 -4.14 -28.40 -12.64
CA SER A 268 -4.98 -29.53 -13.05
C SER A 268 -6.34 -29.14 -13.64
N ILE A 269 -6.83 -27.93 -13.33
CA ILE A 269 -8.12 -27.40 -13.81
C ILE A 269 -7.95 -26.36 -14.93
N LEU A 270 -6.71 -26.01 -15.28
CA LEU A 270 -6.43 -24.98 -16.29
C LEU A 270 -6.63 -25.52 -17.70
N ASP A 271 -7.28 -24.72 -18.54
CA ASP A 271 -7.20 -24.88 -19.99
C ASP A 271 -5.87 -24.28 -20.49
N PRO A 272 -4.94 -25.08 -21.05
CA PRO A 272 -3.67 -24.59 -21.57
C PRO A 272 -3.81 -23.55 -22.69
N GLN A 273 -4.99 -23.44 -23.31
CA GLN A 273 -5.27 -22.48 -24.39
C GLN A 273 -5.86 -21.15 -23.90
N SER A 274 -6.24 -21.06 -22.62
CA SER A 274 -7.01 -19.92 -22.08
C SER A 274 -6.26 -18.58 -22.09
N THR A 275 -4.93 -18.58 -21.95
CA THR A 275 -4.11 -17.37 -21.95
C THR A 275 -2.89 -17.48 -22.85
N ILE A 276 -2.33 -16.33 -23.27
CA ILE A 276 -1.10 -16.29 -24.09
C ILE A 276 0.05 -16.97 -23.33
N PHE A 277 0.16 -16.72 -22.03
CA PHE A 277 1.19 -17.30 -21.17
C PHE A 277 1.15 -18.84 -21.18
N LEU A 278 -0.02 -19.43 -20.94
CA LEU A 278 -0.19 -20.88 -20.93
C LEU A 278 0.04 -21.51 -22.30
N ARG A 279 -0.44 -20.86 -23.37
CA ARG A 279 -0.20 -21.30 -24.76
C ARG A 279 1.27 -21.35 -25.10
N GLN A 280 2.02 -20.34 -24.68
CA GLN A 280 3.46 -20.27 -24.92
C GLN A 280 4.22 -21.32 -24.11
N LEU A 281 3.85 -21.58 -22.86
CA LEU A 281 4.44 -22.67 -22.07
C LEU A 281 4.21 -24.04 -22.74
N HIS A 282 2.97 -24.31 -23.17
CA HIS A 282 2.64 -25.57 -23.84
C HIS A 282 3.32 -25.73 -25.19
N LYS A 283 3.36 -24.66 -26.02
CA LYS A 283 3.98 -24.69 -27.36
C LYS A 283 5.48 -24.99 -27.31
N ASN A 284 6.16 -24.57 -26.24
CA ASN A 284 7.60 -24.77 -26.09
C ASN A 284 7.97 -26.05 -25.32
N ASN A 285 7.02 -26.98 -25.12
CA ASN A 285 7.22 -28.27 -24.42
C ASN A 285 7.75 -28.12 -22.99
N LEU A 286 7.42 -27.02 -22.30
CA LEU A 286 7.86 -26.76 -20.92
C LEU A 286 6.87 -27.32 -19.89
N ALA A 287 6.27 -28.48 -20.18
CA ALA A 287 5.18 -29.07 -19.39
C ALA A 287 5.60 -29.36 -17.93
N ASP A 288 6.83 -29.84 -17.74
CA ASP A 288 7.39 -30.14 -16.42
C ASP A 288 7.72 -28.87 -15.63
N GLU A 289 7.93 -27.74 -16.33
CA GLU A 289 8.26 -26.43 -15.76
C GLU A 289 7.03 -25.52 -15.57
N VAL A 290 5.84 -25.93 -16.03
CA VAL A 290 4.60 -25.13 -15.90
C VAL A 290 4.30 -24.77 -14.44
N ILE A 291 4.40 -25.75 -13.53
CA ILE A 291 4.09 -25.56 -12.11
C ILE A 291 5.02 -24.49 -11.52
N GLN A 292 6.32 -24.58 -11.76
CA GLN A 292 7.29 -23.62 -11.22
C GLN A 292 7.11 -22.23 -11.86
N SER A 293 6.82 -22.18 -13.15
CA SER A 293 6.59 -20.91 -13.86
C SER A 293 5.37 -20.17 -13.33
N ILE A 294 4.27 -20.88 -13.08
CA ILE A 294 3.05 -20.30 -12.48
C ILE A 294 3.31 -19.91 -11.02
N LEU A 295 4.01 -20.76 -10.27
CA LEU A 295 4.37 -20.48 -8.88
C LEU A 295 5.16 -19.17 -8.78
N GLU A 296 6.21 -19.00 -9.59
CA GLU A 296 7.02 -17.77 -9.61
C GLU A 296 6.22 -16.55 -10.05
N MET A 297 5.33 -16.69 -11.03
CA MET A 297 4.45 -15.61 -11.48
C MET A 297 3.55 -15.11 -10.34
N VAL A 298 2.86 -16.02 -9.66
CA VAL A 298 1.93 -15.70 -8.56
C VAL A 298 2.67 -15.16 -7.34
N LEU A 299 3.80 -15.78 -6.99
CA LEU A 299 4.65 -15.39 -5.87
C LEU A 299 5.18 -13.96 -6.04
N ALA A 300 5.78 -13.67 -7.22
CA ALA A 300 6.43 -12.39 -7.47
C ALA A 300 5.42 -11.24 -7.54
N ASN A 301 4.32 -11.39 -8.27
CA ASN A 301 3.33 -10.32 -8.43
C ASN A 301 2.66 -9.97 -7.08
N THR A 302 2.15 -10.97 -6.36
CA THR A 302 1.28 -10.74 -5.18
C THR A 302 1.97 -9.95 -4.08
N ASP A 303 3.14 -10.38 -3.61
CA ASP A 303 3.76 -9.76 -2.42
C ASP A 303 4.55 -8.49 -2.76
N THR A 304 5.24 -8.44 -3.92
CA THR A 304 6.08 -7.27 -4.25
C THR A 304 5.26 -6.02 -4.56
N ILE A 305 4.19 -6.16 -5.34
CA ILE A 305 3.28 -5.06 -5.68
C ILE A 305 2.52 -4.61 -4.43
N SER A 306 2.02 -5.56 -3.63
CA SER A 306 1.24 -5.21 -2.44
C SER A 306 2.06 -4.46 -1.38
N VAL A 307 3.32 -4.84 -1.15
CA VAL A 307 4.20 -4.11 -0.23
C VAL A 307 4.60 -2.74 -0.81
N SER A 308 4.83 -2.63 -2.12
CA SER A 308 5.16 -1.35 -2.77
C SER A 308 4.00 -0.34 -2.64
N LEU A 309 2.77 -0.79 -2.92
CA LEU A 309 1.57 0.03 -2.74
C LEU A 309 1.29 0.34 -1.27
N TYR A 310 1.54 -0.61 -0.36
CA TYR A 310 1.41 -0.38 1.07
C TYR A 310 2.27 0.80 1.52
N TYR A 311 3.57 0.81 1.21
CA TYR A 311 4.44 1.95 1.55
C TYR A 311 4.07 3.22 0.81
N THR A 312 3.65 3.13 -0.46
CA THR A 312 3.15 4.29 -1.21
C THR A 312 1.98 4.95 -0.50
N ILE A 313 0.96 4.18 -0.10
CA ILE A 313 -0.22 4.69 0.62
C ILE A 313 0.21 5.34 1.94
N LEU A 314 1.09 4.69 2.69
CA LEU A 314 1.61 5.22 3.95
C LEU A 314 2.34 6.56 3.77
N LEU A 315 3.26 6.66 2.81
CA LEU A 315 3.95 7.92 2.48
C LEU A 315 2.96 9.01 2.07
N LEU A 316 1.90 8.65 1.34
CA LEU A 316 0.85 9.58 0.93
C LEU A 316 -0.01 10.06 2.12
N THR A 317 -0.19 9.27 3.17
CA THR A 317 -0.89 9.73 4.39
C THR A 317 -0.17 10.90 5.08
N GLU A 318 1.16 10.99 4.92
CA GLU A 318 1.98 12.08 5.45
C GLU A 318 2.06 13.29 4.50
N ASN A 319 1.57 13.16 3.25
CA ASN A 319 1.78 14.13 2.18
C ASN A 319 0.47 14.53 1.46
N LYS A 320 -0.44 15.18 2.20
CA LYS A 320 -1.76 15.63 1.68
C LYS A 320 -1.67 16.44 0.38
N LYS A 321 -0.64 17.27 0.19
CA LYS A 321 -0.45 18.08 -1.02
C LYS A 321 -0.32 17.21 -2.28
N ILE A 322 0.43 16.12 -2.19
CA ILE A 322 0.63 15.17 -3.30
C ILE A 322 -0.67 14.43 -3.57
N VAL A 323 -1.36 13.98 -2.52
CA VAL A 323 -2.69 13.35 -2.65
C VAL A 323 -3.66 14.27 -3.37
N ASN A 324 -3.70 15.55 -3.03
CA ASN A 324 -4.59 16.50 -3.68
C ASN A 324 -4.26 16.66 -5.17
N GLN A 325 -2.99 16.79 -5.51
CA GLN A 325 -2.54 16.83 -6.91
C GLN A 325 -2.90 15.54 -7.67
N LEU A 326 -2.80 14.37 -7.04
CA LEU A 326 -3.23 13.10 -7.64
C LEU A 326 -4.74 13.06 -7.91
N MET A 327 -5.54 13.67 -7.05
CA MET A 327 -7.00 13.73 -7.23
C MET A 327 -7.44 14.74 -8.29
N ASP A 328 -6.68 15.83 -8.45
CA ASP A 328 -7.00 16.90 -9.41
C ASP A 328 -6.41 16.63 -10.81
N SER A 329 -5.30 15.89 -10.89
CA SER A 329 -4.63 15.61 -12.15
C SER A 329 -5.19 14.35 -12.82
N SER A 330 -5.39 14.43 -14.13
CA SER A 330 -5.55 13.24 -15.01
C SER A 330 -4.19 12.78 -15.57
N ASP A 331 -3.09 13.26 -14.99
CA ASP A 331 -1.75 13.07 -15.51
C ASP A 331 -1.16 11.74 -15.02
N ASP A 332 -1.18 10.75 -15.91
CA ASP A 332 -0.62 9.42 -15.68
C ASP A 332 0.90 9.45 -15.37
N SER A 333 1.61 10.49 -15.81
CA SER A 333 3.04 10.64 -15.58
C SER A 333 3.36 11.08 -14.15
N PHE A 334 2.51 11.93 -13.56
CA PHE A 334 2.66 12.34 -12.17
C PHE A 334 2.38 11.18 -11.21
N LEU A 335 1.34 10.39 -11.47
CA LEU A 335 1.05 9.17 -10.70
C LEU A 335 2.20 8.16 -10.79
N GLU A 336 2.80 8.00 -11.97
CA GLU A 336 4.00 7.17 -12.13
C GLU A 336 5.18 7.69 -11.32
N ALA A 337 5.44 8.99 -11.35
CA ALA A 337 6.52 9.61 -10.61
C ALA A 337 6.35 9.40 -9.10
N VAL A 338 5.13 9.53 -8.57
CA VAL A 338 4.82 9.24 -7.16
C VAL A 338 5.12 7.79 -6.81
N LEU A 339 4.73 6.84 -7.66
CA LEU A 339 5.01 5.41 -7.45
C LEU A 339 6.51 5.11 -7.49
N GLN A 340 7.22 5.64 -8.49
CA GLN A 340 8.67 5.45 -8.62
C GLN A 340 9.42 6.06 -7.44
N GLU A 341 9.03 7.25 -7.00
CA GLU A 341 9.63 7.90 -5.83
C GLU A 341 9.32 7.14 -4.53
N SER A 342 8.10 6.61 -4.39
CA SER A 342 7.74 5.77 -3.25
C SER A 342 8.56 4.48 -3.21
N ILE A 343 8.81 3.83 -4.35
CA ILE A 343 9.68 2.65 -4.43
C ILE A 343 11.14 3.03 -4.18
N ARG A 344 11.60 4.21 -4.58
CA ARG A 344 12.95 4.71 -4.27
C ARG A 344 13.13 4.94 -2.77
N LEU A 345 12.14 5.56 -2.12
CA LEU A 345 12.14 5.84 -0.68
C LEU A 345 11.96 4.55 0.13
N MET A 346 11.06 3.66 -0.26
CA MET A 346 10.73 2.42 0.46
C MET A 346 10.85 1.20 -0.46
N PRO A 347 12.07 0.81 -0.84
CA PRO A 347 12.31 -0.24 -1.83
C PRO A 347 12.00 -1.63 -1.28
N VAL A 348 11.05 -2.31 -1.92
CA VAL A 348 10.74 -3.72 -1.60
C VAL A 348 11.90 -4.65 -1.95
N GLU A 349 12.64 -4.37 -3.02
CA GLU A 349 13.84 -5.11 -3.41
C GLU A 349 15.05 -4.17 -3.37
N LEU A 350 15.83 -4.24 -2.28
CA LEU A 350 16.99 -3.36 -2.08
C LEU A 350 18.26 -3.84 -2.78
N ILE A 351 18.36 -5.16 -2.99
CA ILE A 351 19.55 -5.81 -3.54
C ILE A 351 19.20 -6.60 -4.79
N ILE A 352 19.88 -6.28 -5.89
CA ILE A 352 19.90 -7.13 -7.08
C ILE A 352 21.16 -8.00 -7.02
N ILE A 353 21.03 -9.31 -7.16
CA ILE A 353 22.14 -10.25 -7.04
C ILE A 353 22.50 -10.82 -8.42
N ARG A 354 23.72 -10.56 -8.89
CA ARG A 354 24.21 -11.05 -10.19
C ARG A 354 25.51 -11.84 -10.10
N LYS A 355 25.84 -12.58 -11.15
CA LYS A 355 27.07 -13.34 -11.32
C LYS A 355 27.59 -13.18 -12.74
N SER A 356 28.89 -12.91 -12.91
CA SER A 356 29.53 -12.82 -14.22
C SER A 356 29.66 -14.20 -14.88
N LEU A 357 29.39 -14.29 -16.18
CA LEU A 357 29.57 -15.51 -16.99
C LEU A 357 31.05 -15.69 -17.37
N ASP A 358 31.65 -14.62 -17.89
CA ASP A 358 32.99 -14.57 -18.46
C ASP A 358 33.82 -13.44 -17.81
N ASP A 359 35.15 -13.49 -17.99
CA ASP A 359 36.06 -12.40 -17.64
C ASP A 359 35.68 -11.14 -18.43
N CYS A 360 35.60 -9.98 -17.76
CA CYS A 360 35.32 -8.71 -18.41
C CYS A 360 35.98 -7.53 -17.69
N GLU A 361 36.05 -6.39 -18.37
CA GLU A 361 36.51 -5.12 -17.80
C GLU A 361 35.34 -4.15 -17.66
N ILE A 362 35.18 -3.55 -16.48
CA ILE A 362 34.15 -2.55 -16.17
C ILE A 362 34.79 -1.41 -15.38
N SER A 363 34.60 -0.18 -15.82
CA SER A 363 35.22 1.03 -15.23
C SER A 363 36.74 0.89 -14.97
N GLY A 364 37.49 0.27 -15.88
CA GLY A 364 38.94 0.06 -15.75
C GLY A 364 39.34 -1.06 -14.79
N VAL A 365 38.38 -1.85 -14.31
CA VAL A 365 38.62 -2.96 -13.37
C VAL A 365 38.30 -4.30 -14.02
N ASN A 366 39.23 -5.24 -13.92
CA ASN A 366 39.07 -6.62 -14.38
C ASN A 366 38.20 -7.43 -13.40
N ILE A 367 37.03 -7.85 -13.86
CA ILE A 367 36.09 -8.73 -13.16
C ILE A 367 36.25 -10.14 -13.75
N LYS A 368 36.57 -11.12 -12.90
CA LYS A 368 36.71 -12.52 -13.31
C LYS A 368 35.35 -13.20 -13.51
N ALA A 369 35.30 -14.21 -14.36
CA ALA A 369 34.16 -15.11 -14.49
C ALA A 369 33.75 -15.67 -13.13
N ARG A 370 32.44 -15.87 -12.93
CA ARG A 370 31.83 -16.37 -11.68
C ARG A 370 31.99 -15.44 -10.48
N THR A 371 32.29 -14.18 -10.69
CA THR A 371 32.29 -13.17 -9.63
C THR A 371 30.87 -12.74 -9.34
N ASN A 372 30.51 -12.81 -8.06
CA ASN A 372 29.22 -12.41 -7.54
C ASN A 372 29.15 -10.90 -7.36
N ILE A 373 28.08 -10.25 -7.78
CA ILE A 373 27.93 -8.79 -7.66
C ILE A 373 26.52 -8.41 -7.16
N PRO A 374 26.33 -8.26 -5.84
CA PRO A 374 25.15 -7.62 -5.27
C PRO A 374 25.19 -6.10 -5.46
N GLN A 375 24.16 -5.53 -6.09
CA GLN A 375 23.96 -4.09 -6.22
C GLN A 375 23.00 -3.60 -5.12
N ARG A 376 23.38 -2.59 -4.33
CA ARG A 376 22.54 -1.97 -3.29
C ARG A 376 22.05 -0.59 -3.73
N PHE A 377 20.75 -0.35 -3.65
CA PHE A 377 20.19 0.99 -3.88
C PHE A 377 20.19 1.81 -2.58
N ILE A 378 20.66 3.06 -2.65
CA ILE A 378 20.70 3.98 -1.50
C ILE A 378 19.59 5.02 -1.64
N GLN A 379 18.89 5.30 -0.55
CA GLN A 379 18.02 6.48 -0.42
C GLN A 379 18.89 7.75 -0.38
N ASN A 380 19.29 8.29 -1.53
CA ASN A 380 20.02 9.56 -1.62
C ASN A 380 19.33 10.52 -2.61
N GLU A 381 19.19 11.79 -2.23
CA GLU A 381 18.55 12.85 -3.03
C GLU A 381 19.36 13.21 -4.29
N SER A 382 20.69 13.01 -4.27
CA SER A 382 21.57 13.33 -5.40
C SER A 382 21.49 12.34 -6.58
N SER A 383 20.74 11.24 -6.44
CA SER A 383 20.79 10.10 -7.36
C SER A 383 19.47 9.80 -8.09
N ILE A 384 18.54 10.76 -8.13
CA ILE A 384 17.20 10.60 -8.73
C ILE A 384 17.28 10.13 -10.19
N ALA A 385 18.25 10.64 -10.97
CA ALA A 385 18.42 10.28 -12.38
C ALA A 385 18.97 8.86 -12.63
N LEU A 386 19.45 8.17 -11.59
CA LEU A 386 20.08 6.83 -11.68
C LEU A 386 19.28 5.74 -10.96
N SER A 387 18.09 6.08 -10.47
CA SER A 387 17.19 5.12 -9.80
C SER A 387 16.65 4.10 -10.81
N VAL A 388 17.01 2.82 -10.65
CA VAL A 388 16.50 1.69 -11.46
C VAL A 388 15.81 0.65 -10.58
N PRO A 389 14.73 1.02 -9.86
CA PRO A 389 14.11 0.19 -8.83
C PRO A 389 13.52 -1.12 -9.39
N MET A 390 13.24 -1.19 -10.69
CA MET A 390 12.76 -2.38 -11.38
C MET A 390 13.83 -3.02 -12.28
N GLY A 391 15.10 -2.65 -12.08
CA GLY A 391 16.23 -3.05 -12.92
C GLY A 391 16.26 -2.32 -14.28
N HIS A 392 17.24 -2.66 -15.10
CA HIS A 392 17.43 -2.08 -16.43
C HIS A 392 18.02 -3.11 -17.40
N GLY A 393 17.94 -2.83 -18.71
CA GLY A 393 18.57 -3.64 -19.75
C GLY A 393 18.09 -5.10 -19.79
N PRO A 394 18.95 -6.08 -20.15
CA PRO A 394 18.59 -7.50 -20.22
C PRO A 394 18.23 -8.10 -18.87
N ILE A 395 18.32 -7.34 -17.78
CA ILE A 395 18.10 -7.77 -16.40
C ILE A 395 16.86 -7.09 -15.80
N SER A 396 16.16 -6.25 -16.57
CA SER A 396 14.93 -5.59 -16.13
C SER A 396 13.86 -6.59 -15.68
N CYS A 397 13.05 -6.16 -14.72
CA CYS A 397 11.91 -6.91 -14.23
C CYS A 397 10.97 -7.25 -15.39
N VAL A 398 10.66 -8.55 -15.54
CA VAL A 398 9.77 -9.05 -16.60
C VAL A 398 8.34 -8.51 -16.48
N GLY A 399 7.93 -8.16 -15.25
CA GLY A 399 6.59 -7.68 -14.94
C GLY A 399 6.44 -6.16 -14.89
N GLN A 400 7.51 -5.37 -15.13
CA GLN A 400 7.53 -3.93 -14.80
C GLN A 400 6.33 -3.14 -15.34
N HIS A 401 5.94 -3.40 -16.59
CA HIS A 401 4.87 -2.67 -17.24
C HIS A 401 3.49 -3.08 -16.74
N ILE A 402 3.27 -4.36 -16.43
CA ILE A 402 2.01 -4.84 -15.85
C ILE A 402 1.90 -4.36 -14.41
N ALA A 403 2.98 -4.47 -13.64
CA ALA A 403 3.03 -4.01 -12.26
C ALA A 403 2.72 -2.51 -12.16
N MET A 404 3.27 -1.68 -13.05
CA MET A 404 2.96 -0.25 -13.07
C MET A 404 1.47 0.01 -13.39
N VAL A 405 0.90 -0.69 -14.38
CA VAL A 405 -0.54 -0.60 -14.69
C VAL A 405 -1.41 -1.00 -13.50
N GLU A 406 -1.07 -2.10 -12.82
CA GLU A 406 -1.77 -2.57 -11.62
C GLU A 406 -1.67 -1.56 -10.49
N MET A 407 -0.46 -1.10 -10.17
CA MET A 407 -0.22 -0.14 -9.10
C MET A 407 -0.97 1.18 -9.31
N LYS A 408 -0.89 1.76 -10.51
CA LYS A 408 -1.60 2.98 -10.87
C LYS A 408 -3.10 2.82 -10.69
N THR A 409 -3.66 1.74 -11.25
CA THR A 409 -5.10 1.46 -11.18
C THR A 409 -5.58 1.26 -9.75
N ILE A 410 -4.89 0.44 -8.97
CA ILE A 410 -5.26 0.14 -7.59
C ILE A 410 -5.18 1.40 -6.74
N LEU A 411 -4.08 2.15 -6.84
CA LEU A 411 -3.88 3.37 -6.06
C LEU A 411 -4.97 4.40 -6.38
N PHE A 412 -5.24 4.64 -7.65
CA PHE A 412 -6.26 5.60 -8.08
C PHE A 412 -7.66 5.21 -7.60
N GLU A 413 -8.09 3.97 -7.80
CA GLU A 413 -9.43 3.52 -7.37
C GLU A 413 -9.58 3.57 -5.83
N LEU A 414 -8.53 3.24 -5.07
CA LEU A 414 -8.54 3.35 -3.60
C LEU A 414 -8.65 4.80 -3.13
N PHE A 415 -7.80 5.69 -3.66
CA PHE A 415 -7.80 7.11 -3.27
C PHE A 415 -9.01 7.86 -3.81
N LYS A 416 -9.66 7.40 -4.88
CA LYS A 416 -10.94 7.98 -5.34
C LYS A 416 -12.06 7.79 -4.32
N GLU A 417 -12.06 6.65 -3.64
CA GLU A 417 -13.13 6.29 -2.69
C GLU A 417 -12.83 6.73 -1.26
N PHE A 418 -11.56 6.66 -0.84
CA PHE A 418 -11.16 6.84 0.54
C PHE A 418 -10.06 7.89 0.72
N ILE A 419 -10.12 8.54 1.89
CA ILE A 419 -9.04 9.27 2.52
C ILE A 419 -8.44 8.33 3.56
N PHE A 420 -7.12 8.13 3.51
CA PHE A 420 -6.39 7.27 4.43
C PHE A 420 -5.73 8.11 5.51
N THR A 421 -5.84 7.69 6.76
CA THR A 421 -5.19 8.33 7.92
C THR A 421 -4.57 7.27 8.83
N ARG A 422 -3.43 7.60 9.43
CA ARG A 422 -2.73 6.70 10.36
C ARG A 422 -3.38 6.79 11.74
N MET A 423 -3.36 5.69 12.48
CA MET A 423 -3.82 5.69 13.88
C MET A 423 -2.80 6.31 14.82
N ASP A 424 -1.50 6.20 14.48
CA ASP A 424 -0.38 6.74 15.25
C ASP A 424 0.50 7.58 14.31
N GLU A 425 0.50 8.89 14.49
CA GLU A 425 1.28 9.86 13.71
C GLU A 425 2.61 10.22 14.40
N THR A 426 2.97 9.58 15.51
CA THR A 426 4.12 10.02 16.32
C THR A 426 5.49 9.77 15.66
N ARG A 427 5.55 8.93 14.61
CA ARG A 427 6.81 8.61 13.90
C ARG A 427 6.63 8.65 12.39
N PRO A 428 7.54 9.29 11.64
CA PRO A 428 7.57 9.24 10.18
C PRO A 428 7.64 7.81 9.65
N ILE A 429 6.96 7.52 8.54
CA ILE A 429 6.94 6.19 7.93
C ILE A 429 8.34 5.73 7.51
N ILE A 430 9.18 6.65 7.06
CA ILE A 430 10.56 6.34 6.64
C ILE A 430 11.42 5.75 7.77
N ASP A 431 11.06 6.02 9.03
CA ASP A 431 11.75 5.49 10.22
C ASP A 431 11.15 4.17 10.71
N THR A 432 10.13 3.64 10.02
CA THR A 432 9.46 2.40 10.42
C THR A 432 10.41 1.22 10.31
N LYS A 433 10.49 0.42 11.38
CA LYS A 433 11.32 -0.78 11.39
C LYS A 433 10.82 -1.78 10.35
N THR A 434 11.69 -2.16 9.44
CA THR A 434 11.44 -3.18 8.44
C THR A 434 12.24 -4.44 8.74
N ARG A 435 11.69 -5.58 8.36
CA ARG A 435 12.40 -6.85 8.34
C ARG A 435 12.82 -7.12 6.92
N TRP A 436 14.09 -7.41 6.75
CA TRP A 436 14.67 -7.79 5.48
C TRP A 436 14.69 -9.31 5.37
N ASP A 437 13.75 -9.86 4.59
CA ASP A 437 13.89 -11.22 4.07
C ASP A 437 14.62 -11.11 2.71
N ILE A 438 14.16 -11.81 1.67
CA ILE A 438 14.59 -11.55 0.28
C ILE A 438 14.02 -10.22 -0.23
N VAL A 439 12.89 -9.82 0.34
CA VAL A 439 12.21 -8.55 0.11
C VAL A 439 12.00 -7.82 1.44
N GLN A 440 11.89 -6.50 1.40
CA GLN A 440 11.49 -5.67 2.53
C GLN A 440 10.07 -6.03 2.95
N ARG A 441 9.85 -6.19 4.25
CA ARG A 441 8.51 -6.34 4.81
C ARG A 441 8.33 -5.48 6.06
N PRO A 442 7.12 -4.94 6.29
CA PRO A 442 6.83 -4.24 7.53
C PRO A 442 6.84 -5.22 8.71
N ILE A 443 7.50 -4.84 9.80
CA ILE A 443 7.45 -5.63 11.06
C ILE A 443 6.10 -5.43 11.73
N ILE A 444 5.64 -4.19 11.77
CA ILE A 444 4.36 -3.80 12.34
C ILE A 444 3.44 -3.48 11.17
N LYS A 445 2.35 -4.22 11.03
CA LYS A 445 1.31 -3.90 10.06
C LYS A 445 0.50 -2.74 10.60
N GLU A 446 0.55 -1.61 9.91
CA GLU A 446 -0.33 -0.48 10.22
C GLU A 446 -1.75 -0.76 9.74
N VAL A 447 -2.70 -0.69 10.66
CA VAL A 447 -4.13 -0.61 10.34
C VAL A 447 -4.46 0.86 10.12
N LEU A 448 -5.03 1.17 8.97
CA LEU A 448 -5.36 2.55 8.60
C LEU A 448 -6.82 2.87 8.90
N ASN A 449 -7.04 4.09 9.38
CA ASN A 449 -8.36 4.70 9.42
C ASN A 449 -8.73 5.16 8.01
N LEU A 450 -9.95 4.88 7.62
CA LEU A 450 -10.54 5.30 6.36
C LEU A 450 -11.56 6.39 6.63
N LEU A 451 -11.68 7.34 5.71
CA LEU A 451 -12.82 8.23 5.62
C LEU A 451 -13.29 8.25 4.17
N PRO A 452 -14.60 8.21 3.89
CA PRO A 452 -15.09 8.31 2.53
C PRO A 452 -14.83 9.70 1.96
N ARG A 453 -14.61 9.83 0.65
CA ARG A 453 -14.49 11.14 -0.04
C ARG A 453 -15.84 11.80 -0.31
N LYS A 454 -16.70 11.82 0.70
CA LYS A 454 -18.06 12.38 0.64
C LYS A 454 -18.25 13.45 1.71
N LYS A 455 -19.22 14.32 1.50
CA LYS A 455 -19.64 15.38 2.43
C LYS A 455 -21.05 15.06 2.90
N ILE A 456 -21.24 15.09 4.21
CA ILE A 456 -22.55 14.89 4.84
C ILE A 456 -23.17 16.26 5.01
N VAL A 457 -24.35 16.48 4.43
CA VAL A 457 -25.03 17.77 4.46
C VAL A 457 -26.38 17.65 5.12
N PHE A 458 -26.63 18.43 6.16
CA PHE A 458 -27.92 18.47 6.84
C PHE A 458 -28.71 19.71 6.47
N ILE A 459 -29.94 19.52 5.98
CA ILE A 459 -30.86 20.60 5.63
C ILE A 459 -32.22 20.40 6.30
N GLY A 460 -33.01 21.47 6.37
CA GLY A 460 -34.41 21.41 6.81
C GLY A 460 -34.81 22.58 7.71
N ALA A 461 -36.01 22.50 8.27
CA ALA A 461 -36.56 23.57 9.10
C ALA A 461 -35.73 23.87 10.36
N GLN A 462 -35.94 25.03 11.00
CA GLN A 462 -35.34 25.36 12.29
C GLN A 462 -35.73 24.33 13.37
N SER A 463 -34.89 24.11 14.39
CA SER A 463 -35.19 23.22 15.54
C SER A 463 -35.54 21.76 15.20
N VAL A 464 -34.94 21.17 14.16
CA VAL A 464 -35.13 19.73 13.81
C VAL A 464 -34.00 18.81 14.32
N GLY A 465 -33.00 19.36 15.03
CA GLY A 465 -31.86 18.60 15.55
C GLY A 465 -30.68 18.40 14.56
N LYS A 466 -30.51 19.28 13.57
CA LYS A 466 -29.37 19.25 12.63
C LYS A 466 -28.02 19.34 13.34
N THR A 467 -27.80 20.42 14.10
CA THR A 467 -26.56 20.65 14.84
C THR A 467 -26.26 19.50 15.81
N THR A 468 -27.28 18.97 16.48
CA THR A 468 -27.16 17.81 17.38
C THR A 468 -26.65 16.58 16.65
N LEU A 469 -27.23 16.25 15.49
CA LEU A 469 -26.80 15.12 14.67
C LEU A 469 -25.40 15.34 14.06
N ALA A 470 -25.10 16.55 13.58
CA ALA A 470 -23.79 16.89 13.03
C ALA A 470 -22.68 16.73 14.08
N ASN A 471 -22.91 17.21 15.31
CA ASN A 471 -21.99 17.04 16.44
C ASN A 471 -21.85 15.57 16.84
N PHE A 472 -22.97 14.82 16.85
CA PHE A 472 -22.95 13.38 17.14
C PHE A 472 -22.11 12.61 16.11
N ILE A 473 -22.22 12.93 14.82
CA ILE A 473 -21.38 12.29 13.79
C ILE A 473 -19.92 12.69 13.96
N LYS A 474 -19.63 13.96 14.23
CA LYS A 474 -18.26 14.44 14.47
C LYS A 474 -17.58 13.72 15.63
N SER A 475 -18.32 13.33 16.67
CA SER A 475 -17.74 12.59 17.79
C SER A 475 -17.45 11.11 17.47
N HIS A 476 -17.99 10.58 16.37
CA HIS A 476 -17.80 9.19 15.94
C HIS A 476 -16.95 9.05 14.66
N MET A 477 -16.85 10.12 13.86
CA MET A 477 -16.11 10.16 12.60
C MET A 477 -15.25 11.42 12.56
N ASN A 478 -13.94 11.24 12.38
CA ASN A 478 -12.98 12.34 12.35
C ASN A 478 -13.09 13.11 11.03
N GLY A 479 -13.91 14.18 10.98
CA GLY A 479 -14.15 14.99 9.80
C GLY A 479 -14.19 16.48 10.11
N ILE A 480 -13.95 17.30 9.07
CA ILE A 480 -14.06 18.75 9.20
C ILE A 480 -15.54 19.13 9.36
N MET A 481 -15.86 19.99 10.33
CA MET A 481 -17.23 20.46 10.52
C MET A 481 -17.35 21.91 10.06
N ILE A 482 -18.21 22.15 9.08
CA ILE A 482 -18.68 23.50 8.77
C ILE A 482 -19.88 23.75 9.67
N THR A 483 -19.68 24.60 10.67
CA THR A 483 -20.76 25.07 11.55
C THR A 483 -21.68 26.03 10.81
N GLU A 484 -22.89 26.19 11.32
CA GLU A 484 -23.90 27.08 10.76
C GLU A 484 -23.38 28.51 10.54
N ILE A 485 -23.16 28.90 9.28
CA ILE A 485 -22.62 30.22 8.92
C ILE A 485 -23.59 31.35 9.25
N ALA A 486 -24.89 31.14 9.01
CA ALA A 486 -25.90 32.15 9.31
C ALA A 486 -25.91 32.53 10.79
N ARG A 487 -25.71 31.57 11.71
CA ARG A 487 -25.65 31.85 13.16
C ARG A 487 -24.41 32.68 13.52
N ASN A 488 -23.24 32.31 12.99
CA ASN A 488 -22.01 33.06 13.22
C ASN A 488 -22.13 34.51 12.69
N LEU A 489 -22.72 34.69 11.51
CA LEU A 489 -22.95 36.01 10.93
C LEU A 489 -23.95 36.84 11.76
N MET A 490 -24.97 36.21 12.34
CA MET A 490 -25.88 36.90 13.26
C MET A 490 -25.16 37.38 14.52
N GLU A 491 -24.27 36.57 15.08
CA GLU A 491 -23.46 36.92 16.26
C GLU A 491 -22.50 38.07 15.94
N GLU A 492 -21.79 38.02 14.81
CA GLU A 492 -20.89 39.09 14.34
C GLU A 492 -21.63 40.42 14.14
N LEU A 493 -22.86 40.38 13.64
CA LEU A 493 -23.71 41.55 13.42
C LEU A 493 -24.52 41.96 14.66
N ASN A 494 -24.35 41.30 15.80
CA ASN A 494 -25.11 41.53 17.04
C ASN A 494 -26.65 41.50 16.84
N LEU A 495 -27.14 40.62 15.98
CA LEU A 495 -28.58 40.46 15.70
C LEU A 495 -29.25 39.63 16.80
N ASN A 496 -30.26 40.20 17.46
CA ASN A 496 -31.08 39.48 18.45
C ASN A 496 -32.47 39.11 17.88
N THR A 497 -33.31 38.45 18.68
CA THR A 497 -34.64 37.96 18.27
C THR A 497 -35.55 39.06 17.70
N ASN A 498 -35.45 40.30 18.22
CA ASN A 498 -36.24 41.44 17.76
C ASN A 498 -35.71 41.96 16.42
N THR A 499 -34.38 42.07 16.27
CA THR A 499 -33.75 42.47 15.00
C THR A 499 -33.99 41.42 13.90
N MET A 500 -34.10 40.14 14.26
CA MET A 500 -34.43 39.05 13.33
C MET A 500 -35.87 39.11 12.82
N LYS A 501 -36.83 39.51 13.65
CA LYS A 501 -38.21 39.77 13.19
C LYS A 501 -38.24 40.93 12.20
N ILE A 502 -37.44 41.97 12.44
CA ILE A 502 -37.31 43.11 11.53
C ILE A 502 -36.66 42.66 10.21
N LEU A 503 -35.59 41.87 10.27
CA LEU A 503 -34.92 41.32 9.09
C LEU A 503 -35.90 40.52 8.23
N ARG A 504 -36.64 39.57 8.81
CA ARG A 504 -37.65 38.76 8.10
C ARG A 504 -38.78 39.59 7.46
N ASN A 505 -39.06 40.76 7.99
CA ASN A 505 -40.08 41.68 7.47
C ASN A 505 -39.53 42.65 6.42
N ASP A 506 -38.21 42.69 6.21
CA ASP A 506 -37.50 43.52 5.24
C ASP A 506 -36.90 42.62 4.14
N PRO A 507 -37.57 42.49 2.98
CA PRO A 507 -37.11 41.63 1.89
C PRO A 507 -35.71 41.95 1.38
N ASP A 508 -35.30 43.22 1.41
CA ASP A 508 -34.02 43.67 0.86
C ASP A 508 -32.87 43.31 1.82
N LYS A 509 -33.06 43.56 3.11
CA LYS A 509 -32.06 43.13 4.13
C LYS A 509 -31.98 41.62 4.25
N THR A 510 -33.10 40.91 4.13
CA THR A 510 -33.07 39.44 4.09
C THR A 510 -32.29 38.96 2.88
N PHE A 511 -32.50 39.57 1.70
CA PHE A 511 -31.76 39.22 0.49
C PHE A 511 -30.25 39.40 0.68
N GLU A 512 -29.80 40.55 1.17
CA GLU A 512 -28.37 40.83 1.41
C GLU A 512 -27.75 39.86 2.42
N PHE A 513 -28.49 39.53 3.49
CA PHE A 513 -28.05 38.56 4.49
C PHE A 513 -27.90 37.15 3.90
N GLN A 514 -28.86 36.69 3.09
CA GLN A 514 -28.79 35.38 2.43
C GLN A 514 -27.68 35.34 1.38
N ALA A 515 -27.51 36.40 0.57
CA ALA A 515 -26.43 36.50 -0.41
C ALA A 515 -25.04 36.41 0.27
N THR A 516 -24.86 37.13 1.38
CA THR A 516 -23.62 37.10 2.17
C THR A 516 -23.37 35.71 2.75
N THR A 517 -24.41 35.07 3.30
CA THR A 517 -24.30 33.71 3.84
C THR A 517 -23.88 32.70 2.76
N ILE A 518 -24.46 32.78 1.56
CA ILE A 518 -24.10 31.91 0.43
C ILE A 518 -22.64 32.10 0.03
N LYS A 519 -22.17 33.35 -0.05
CA LYS A 519 -20.79 33.66 -0.42
C LYS A 519 -19.79 33.03 0.55
N ILE A 520 -19.96 33.26 1.85
CA ILE A 520 -19.07 32.71 2.90
C ILE A 520 -19.15 31.18 2.92
N GLN A 521 -20.34 30.59 2.71
CA GLN A 521 -20.50 29.15 2.60
C GLN A 521 -19.73 28.57 1.42
N CYS A 522 -19.83 29.21 0.25
CA CYS A 522 -19.13 28.78 -0.95
C CYS A 522 -17.61 28.80 -0.75
N GLU A 523 -17.09 29.89 -0.16
CA GLU A 523 -15.67 30.05 0.17
C GLU A 523 -15.19 28.96 1.14
N LYS A 524 -15.92 28.71 2.23
CA LYS A 524 -15.55 27.64 3.18
C LYS A 524 -15.59 26.25 2.54
N GLU A 525 -16.56 25.98 1.66
CA GLU A 525 -16.62 24.71 0.94
C GLU A 525 -15.48 24.54 -0.07
N ASP A 526 -14.93 25.63 -0.63
CA ASP A 526 -13.74 25.61 -1.49
C ASP A 526 -12.50 25.15 -0.71
N GLU A 527 -12.32 25.63 0.52
CA GLU A 527 -11.18 25.27 1.37
C GLU A 527 -11.11 23.78 1.74
N ILE A 528 -12.26 23.08 1.69
CA ILE A 528 -12.39 21.67 2.12
C ILE A 528 -12.81 20.74 0.97
N GLU A 529 -12.57 21.13 -0.27
CA GLU A 529 -13.07 20.40 -1.45
C GLU A 529 -12.67 18.91 -1.46
N LEU A 530 -11.44 18.60 -1.04
CA LEU A 530 -10.88 17.25 -1.06
C LEU A 530 -10.99 16.51 0.29
N GLU A 531 -11.51 17.18 1.32
CA GLU A 531 -11.63 16.65 2.67
C GLU A 531 -13.01 16.03 2.93
N PHE A 532 -13.05 15.08 3.88
CA PHE A 532 -14.29 14.57 4.45
C PHE A 532 -14.88 15.61 5.41
N ALA A 533 -16.12 16.01 5.17
CA ALA A 533 -16.73 17.07 5.95
C ALA A 533 -18.21 16.86 6.27
N ILE A 534 -18.63 17.51 7.35
CA ILE A 534 -19.99 17.52 7.88
C ILE A 534 -20.47 18.97 7.88
N LEU A 535 -21.53 19.25 7.14
CA LEU A 535 -22.10 20.58 6.97
C LEU A 535 -23.38 20.70 7.81
N ASP A 536 -23.32 21.53 8.86
CA ASP A 536 -24.47 21.89 9.71
C ASP A 536 -25.36 22.96 9.05
N ARG A 537 -25.88 22.62 7.86
CA ARG A 537 -26.49 23.47 6.81
C ARG A 537 -25.55 23.80 5.67
N CYS A 538 -26.14 24.14 4.53
CA CYS A 538 -25.42 24.54 3.33
C CYS A 538 -26.09 25.76 2.68
N ALA A 539 -25.56 26.21 1.53
CA ALA A 539 -26.07 27.39 0.83
C ALA A 539 -27.53 27.20 0.39
N PHE A 540 -27.98 25.95 0.25
CA PHE A 540 -29.36 25.63 -0.09
C PHE A 540 -30.37 26.10 0.96
N ASP A 541 -30.02 26.05 2.26
CA ASP A 541 -30.86 26.62 3.31
C ASP A 541 -31.14 28.11 3.04
N SER A 542 -30.11 28.88 2.70
CA SER A 542 -30.26 30.31 2.40
C SER A 542 -31.17 30.59 1.20
N ILE A 543 -31.14 29.73 0.17
CA ILE A 543 -32.05 29.83 -0.97
C ILE A 543 -33.50 29.61 -0.53
N VAL A 544 -33.78 28.56 0.27
CA VAL A 544 -35.13 28.26 0.76
C VAL A 544 -35.63 29.33 1.73
N TYR A 545 -34.76 29.91 2.56
CA TYR A 545 -35.10 31.07 3.37
C TYR A 545 -35.45 32.27 2.48
N ALA A 546 -34.65 32.58 1.46
CA ALA A 546 -34.94 33.68 0.55
C ALA A 546 -36.26 33.48 -0.23
N GLN A 547 -36.58 32.25 -0.64
CA GLN A 547 -37.85 31.92 -1.29
C GLN A 547 -39.07 32.31 -0.43
N ASN A 548 -38.98 32.11 0.88
CA ASN A 548 -40.08 32.37 1.81
C ASN A 548 -40.16 33.83 2.26
N PHE A 549 -39.03 34.56 2.33
CA PHE A 549 -38.97 35.89 2.95
C PHE A 549 -38.63 37.04 1.97
N CYS A 550 -38.06 36.78 0.79
CA CYS A 550 -37.63 37.81 -0.18
C CYS A 550 -38.57 38.00 -1.39
N LYS A 551 -39.85 37.58 -1.30
CA LYS A 551 -40.88 37.72 -2.36
C LYS A 551 -40.41 37.22 -3.74
N LYS A 552 -40.34 38.06 -4.78
CA LYS A 552 -39.86 37.65 -6.13
C LYS A 552 -38.34 37.83 -6.30
N ARG A 553 -37.70 38.60 -5.42
CA ARG A 553 -36.30 39.03 -5.53
C ARG A 553 -35.30 37.90 -5.26
N TRP A 554 -35.71 36.84 -4.54
CA TRP A 554 -34.83 35.69 -4.27
C TRP A 554 -34.22 35.06 -5.53
N ARG A 555 -34.89 35.20 -6.69
CA ARG A 555 -34.37 34.68 -7.97
C ARG A 555 -33.05 35.32 -8.38
N GLU A 556 -32.77 36.56 -7.97
CA GLU A 556 -31.48 37.23 -8.19
C GLU A 556 -30.33 36.48 -7.48
N LEU A 557 -30.60 35.70 -6.43
CA LEU A 557 -29.58 34.85 -5.80
C LEU A 557 -29.12 33.74 -6.77
N LEU A 558 -29.98 33.29 -7.69
CA LEU A 558 -29.62 32.26 -8.66
C LEU A 558 -28.66 32.78 -9.73
N ASP A 559 -28.56 34.10 -9.91
CA ASP A 559 -27.62 34.72 -10.85
C ASP A 559 -26.20 34.84 -10.25
N MET A 560 -26.06 34.63 -8.93
CA MET A 560 -24.75 34.65 -8.27
C MET A 560 -23.91 33.45 -8.70
N LYS A 561 -22.61 33.69 -8.95
CA LYS A 561 -21.67 32.63 -9.33
C LYS A 561 -21.52 31.59 -8.22
N GLU A 562 -21.50 32.04 -6.98
CA GLU A 562 -21.38 31.24 -5.77
C GLU A 562 -22.58 30.30 -5.60
N THR A 563 -23.80 30.81 -5.83
CA THR A 563 -25.03 30.00 -5.79
C THR A 563 -24.99 28.89 -6.83
N ASN A 564 -24.64 29.21 -8.08
CA ASN A 564 -24.55 28.22 -9.14
C ASN A 564 -23.51 27.14 -8.84
N LYS A 565 -22.33 27.53 -8.35
CA LYS A 565 -21.27 26.61 -7.93
C LYS A 565 -21.74 25.66 -6.82
N CYS A 566 -22.42 26.17 -5.80
CA CYS A 566 -22.98 25.36 -4.72
C CYS A 566 -24.07 24.40 -5.22
N LEU A 567 -25.00 24.85 -6.08
CA LEU A 567 -26.03 23.99 -6.65
C LEU A 567 -25.43 22.87 -7.51
N GLU A 568 -24.40 23.15 -8.31
CA GLU A 568 -23.68 22.13 -9.07
C GLU A 568 -23.03 21.09 -8.17
N ARG A 569 -22.40 21.50 -7.07
CA ARG A 569 -21.85 20.61 -6.05
C ARG A 569 -22.90 19.69 -5.44
N TYR A 570 -24.04 20.26 -5.05
CA TYR A 570 -25.12 19.51 -4.38
C TYR A 570 -25.81 18.50 -5.30
N ARG A 571 -25.68 18.64 -6.63
CA ARG A 571 -26.13 17.62 -7.60
C ARG A 571 -25.16 16.43 -7.72
N GLN A 572 -23.92 16.55 -7.25
CA GLN A 572 -22.92 15.48 -7.32
C GLN A 572 -23.11 14.50 -6.14
N LYS A 573 -24.07 13.59 -6.27
CA LYS A 573 -24.41 12.60 -5.21
C LYS A 573 -23.22 11.77 -4.70
N ASP A 574 -22.22 11.54 -5.56
CA ASP A 574 -21.02 10.78 -5.22
C ASP A 574 -20.11 11.56 -4.25
N ARG A 575 -20.24 12.89 -4.18
CA ARG A 575 -19.45 13.78 -3.30
C ARG A 575 -20.29 14.44 -2.21
N TYR A 576 -21.57 14.69 -2.41
CA TYR A 576 -22.46 15.37 -1.46
C TYR A 576 -23.68 14.49 -1.17
N ILE A 577 -23.79 14.02 0.07
CA ILE A 577 -24.96 13.27 0.54
C ILE A 577 -25.80 14.20 1.41
N ILE A 578 -26.98 14.53 0.91
CA ILE A 578 -27.89 15.48 1.54
C ILE A 578 -28.95 14.75 2.33
N PHE A 579 -29.17 15.21 3.56
CA PHE A 579 -30.17 14.69 4.49
C PHE A 579 -31.13 15.81 4.88
N LEU A 580 -32.39 15.65 4.47
CA LEU A 580 -33.49 16.49 4.94
C LEU A 580 -34.03 15.90 6.24
N ILE A 581 -33.88 16.64 7.33
CA ILE A 581 -34.43 16.25 8.64
C ILE A 581 -35.83 16.85 8.80
N GLU A 582 -36.82 15.98 8.97
CA GLU A 582 -38.21 16.40 9.12
C GLU A 582 -38.52 16.89 10.56
N PRO A 583 -39.44 17.85 10.70
CA PRO A 583 -39.99 18.28 11.98
C PRO A 583 -40.47 17.11 12.86
N GLN A 584 -40.06 17.13 14.12
CA GLN A 584 -40.55 16.26 15.19
C GLN A 584 -41.01 17.17 16.34
N LYS A 585 -42.20 16.94 16.89
CA LYS A 585 -42.81 17.85 17.89
C LYS A 585 -41.91 18.07 19.10
N GLU A 586 -41.16 17.05 19.47
CA GLU A 586 -40.25 16.99 20.61
C GLU A 586 -39.01 17.87 20.42
N CYS A 587 -38.65 18.24 19.20
CA CYS A 587 -37.48 19.08 18.93
C CYS A 587 -37.80 20.59 18.94
N LEU A 588 -39.07 20.98 19.11
CA LEU A 588 -39.49 22.36 19.07
C LEU A 588 -39.10 23.11 20.36
N GLU A 589 -37.86 23.58 20.43
CA GLU A 589 -37.35 24.45 21.50
C GLU A 589 -37.10 25.87 20.99
N ALA A 590 -37.34 26.86 21.85
CA ALA A 590 -37.03 28.27 21.58
C ALA A 590 -35.56 28.55 21.93
N ASP A 591 -34.71 28.72 20.92
CA ASP A 591 -33.25 28.90 21.07
C ASP A 591 -32.83 30.37 21.33
N GLY A 592 -33.79 31.28 21.59
CA GLY A 592 -33.55 32.68 21.93
C GLY A 592 -33.03 33.57 20.78
N ILE A 593 -32.44 32.98 19.74
CA ILE A 593 -31.89 33.69 18.57
C ILE A 593 -32.91 33.67 17.42
N ARG A 594 -33.64 32.58 17.22
CA ARG A 594 -34.64 32.45 16.15
C ARG A 594 -36.05 32.59 16.69
N THR A 595 -36.94 33.17 15.88
CA THR A 595 -38.38 33.15 16.19
C THR A 595 -38.86 31.71 15.98
N ALA A 596 -39.22 31.03 17.07
CA ALA A 596 -39.91 29.75 17.01
C ALA A 596 -41.16 29.90 16.13
N PRO A 597 -41.49 28.89 15.28
CA PRO A 597 -42.68 28.94 14.44
C PRO A 597 -43.93 29.13 15.31
N ALA A 598 -44.92 29.88 14.83
CA ALA A 598 -46.09 30.26 15.63
C ALA A 598 -46.96 29.04 15.98
N ASN A 599 -46.93 28.00 15.13
CA ASN A 599 -47.56 26.71 15.36
C ASN A 599 -46.85 25.58 14.58
N TYR A 600 -47.23 24.34 14.87
CA TYR A 600 -46.66 23.13 14.26
C TYR A 600 -46.93 23.05 12.75
N GLU A 601 -48.04 23.60 12.27
CA GLU A 601 -48.46 23.57 10.86
C GLU A 601 -47.59 24.47 9.98
N GLU A 602 -47.28 25.69 10.45
CA GLU A 602 -46.35 26.61 9.81
C GLU A 602 -44.94 26.00 9.71
N TRP A 603 -44.53 25.26 10.75
CA TRP A 603 -43.24 24.59 10.78
C TRP A 603 -43.13 23.45 9.74
N ILE A 604 -44.19 22.65 9.61
CA ILE A 604 -44.28 21.63 8.56
C ILE A 604 -44.28 22.29 7.17
N SER A 605 -45.09 23.32 6.97
CA SER A 605 -45.16 24.04 5.69
C SER A 605 -43.79 24.60 5.26
N PHE A 606 -43.03 25.14 6.22
CA PHE A 606 -41.66 25.58 5.95
C PHE A 606 -40.73 24.41 5.60
N SER A 607 -40.88 23.25 6.26
CA SER A 607 -40.13 22.05 5.89
C SER A 607 -40.49 21.51 4.50
N ASP A 608 -41.76 21.61 4.09
CA ASP A 608 -42.21 21.20 2.76
C ASP A 608 -41.64 22.09 1.65
N SER A 609 -41.33 23.36 1.97
CA SER A 609 -40.62 24.26 1.05
C SER A 609 -39.24 23.70 0.67
N PHE A 610 -38.50 23.08 1.60
CA PHE A 610 -37.24 22.40 1.28
C PHE A 610 -37.46 21.24 0.30
N LYS A 611 -38.49 20.40 0.52
CA LYS A 611 -38.78 19.26 -0.38
C LYS A 611 -39.12 19.72 -1.78
N MET A 612 -39.92 20.78 -1.91
CA MET A 612 -40.30 21.35 -3.19
C MET A 612 -39.09 21.92 -3.92
N ALA A 613 -38.26 22.71 -3.21
CA ALA A 613 -37.05 23.29 -3.79
C ALA A 613 -36.06 22.21 -4.22
N LEU A 614 -35.81 21.17 -3.43
CA LEU A 614 -34.88 20.08 -3.80
C LEU A 614 -35.30 19.40 -5.10
N LYS A 615 -36.62 19.17 -5.27
CA LYS A 615 -37.19 18.64 -6.51
C LYS A 615 -37.03 19.61 -7.69
N GLU A 616 -37.27 20.90 -7.46
CA GLU A 616 -37.12 21.95 -8.48
C GLU A 616 -35.67 22.03 -9.01
N PHE A 617 -34.69 21.96 -8.12
CA PHE A 617 -33.26 22.05 -8.48
C PHE A 617 -32.64 20.71 -8.91
N ASN A 618 -33.43 19.63 -8.95
CA ASN A 618 -33.01 18.26 -9.26
C ASN A 618 -31.85 17.79 -8.36
N ILE A 619 -31.99 18.01 -7.05
CA ILE A 619 -31.02 17.60 -6.03
C ILE A 619 -31.55 16.36 -5.33
N GLU A 620 -30.78 15.29 -5.35
CA GLU A 620 -31.09 14.04 -4.66
C GLU A 620 -30.86 14.17 -3.15
N PHE A 621 -31.74 13.60 -2.33
CA PHE A 621 -31.65 13.71 -0.87
C PHE A 621 -32.26 12.50 -0.16
N ASN A 622 -31.81 12.29 1.07
CA ASN A 622 -32.32 11.28 1.99
C ASN A 622 -33.21 11.96 3.03
N ILE A 623 -34.30 11.30 3.44
CA ILE A 623 -35.20 11.82 4.47
C ILE A 623 -34.86 11.17 5.82
N ILE A 624 -34.76 11.99 6.86
CA ILE A 624 -34.65 11.55 8.25
C ILE A 624 -35.92 11.99 8.99
N ASN A 625 -36.77 11.01 9.33
CA ASN A 625 -38.07 11.22 9.98
C ASN A 625 -38.18 10.52 11.35
N VAL A 626 -37.05 10.10 11.92
CA VAL A 626 -36.96 9.43 13.22
C VAL A 626 -36.41 10.38 14.28
N LEU A 627 -36.80 10.20 15.54
CA LEU A 627 -36.32 11.03 16.65
C LEU A 627 -34.99 10.51 17.24
N ASP A 628 -34.83 9.18 17.35
CA ASP A 628 -33.67 8.57 18.01
C ASP A 628 -32.35 8.86 17.28
N ILE A 629 -31.38 9.40 18.02
CA ILE A 629 -30.10 9.86 17.46
C ILE A 629 -29.28 8.71 16.85
N ASN A 630 -29.35 7.50 17.41
CA ASN A 630 -28.62 6.34 16.91
C ASN A 630 -29.24 5.83 15.60
N GLN A 631 -30.57 5.85 15.49
CA GLN A 631 -31.27 5.56 14.24
C GLN A 631 -30.94 6.59 13.17
N ARG A 632 -30.92 7.90 13.50
CA ARG A 632 -30.48 8.96 12.58
C ARG A 632 -29.05 8.71 12.09
N TYR A 633 -28.14 8.39 13.01
CA TYR A 633 -26.76 8.07 12.69
C TYR A 633 -26.64 6.83 11.77
N SER A 634 -27.42 5.79 12.03
CA SER A 634 -27.48 4.58 11.21
C SER A 634 -27.93 4.88 9.77
N ILE A 635 -28.96 5.72 9.59
CA ILE A 635 -29.41 6.18 8.26
C ILE A 635 -28.28 6.89 7.53
N VAL A 636 -27.59 7.83 8.20
CA VAL A 636 -26.47 8.56 7.61
C VAL A 636 -25.35 7.62 7.20
N LYS A 637 -24.97 6.70 8.09
CA LYS A 637 -23.91 5.71 7.84
C LYS A 637 -24.25 4.79 6.67
N ASN A 638 -25.48 4.31 6.59
CA ASN A 638 -25.95 3.44 5.52
C ASN A 638 -25.88 4.15 4.16
N ALA A 639 -26.32 5.40 4.08
CA ALA A 639 -26.22 6.20 2.85
C ALA A 639 -24.76 6.51 2.48
N LEU A 640 -23.90 6.75 3.46
CA LEU A 640 -22.48 7.05 3.24
C LEU A 640 -21.70 5.88 2.62
N PHE A 641 -22.03 4.65 3.01
CA PHE A 641 -21.40 3.43 2.53
C PHE A 641 -22.29 2.59 1.61
N ALA A 642 -23.40 3.17 1.12
CA ALA A 642 -24.28 2.51 0.17
C ALA A 642 -23.51 2.15 -1.11
N HIS A 643 -23.90 1.03 -1.72
CA HIS A 643 -23.37 0.65 -3.02
C HIS A 643 -23.96 1.57 -4.09
N ASP A 644 -23.08 2.17 -4.89
CA ASP A 644 -23.48 2.69 -6.20
C ASP A 644 -23.79 1.47 -7.07
N THR A 645 -25.08 1.24 -7.33
CA THR A 645 -25.59 0.13 -8.14
C THR A 645 -25.11 0.20 -9.58
#